data_AF-R7BGY1-F1
#
_entry.id   AF-R7BGY1-F1
#
_cell.length_a   1.000
_cell.length_b   1.000
_cell.length_c   1.000
_cell.angle_alpha   90.00
_cell.angle_beta   90.00
_cell.angle_gamma   90.00
#
_symmetry.space_group_name_H-M   'P 1'
#
loop_
_entity.id
_entity.type
_entity.pdbx_description
1 polymer ?
#
loop_
_entity_poly.entity_id
_entity_poly.type
_entity_poly.pdbx_seq_one_letter_code
_entity_poly.pdbx_strand_id
1 'polypeptide(L)'
;MRKTNKLKIKKICAYALSLALIFGTVSVNQEAFVYAEESFEEQTQTVYISTVDEFVAFASQCYIDSWSKDKVIELTADLDFTGADIVMVPVFAGRFNGNGHTISGLDYVGEGYVTALFRYVEESGVIDNLKVEGSITANDEQECVGGIVGSNYGTIKNCTFNGTVSGKKTIGGIAAFNKSTGIIRKCYAIGNISGSYYTGGVTGINHGIITNCKNLAGINDDSEWVASEDEMNSDIISSITGSDDRSAVRSGVDTGGIAGYSDGIIASCYNTGNVGYEHVGYNIGGIAGRQSGIVSMCNNSGIVSGRKDVGGIVGQMEPYIEVTEAETIRASVNELHDLVDKTLTDLTDGKNVVHADLEAVREHADNAVDVGHLMADEVSEFANSNMDQLDLITERLEYVADSMPAVLDSFSAASANMNNMGDALKKLNNDIDIKAQIDANSEDKEKYDAAINKIDSAIERFNDSVKNGSWDEIDAILKDENGNYKDFRDLTDDEKKEVLEKLIDIMQNAEDMSQAAGDIMNGLDTVYDVVKPYVERAVDNAGDDIDRAVNELQKSISNTNDAINGLKGIFTYLNAQSDIRFTRLSDDFDTHRQELYDEIKTISDYMGKLGDDSSAYSDIVNDDMKAVNDKLDEIFNLILDKVESYTALNTDGLYDDVSDEEIDAETTGRVEGCNNTGDVTADINVGGIAGSMAIDNDDLEDSAAGKADVSPGSRYLIKCVINNCRNDGYITAKKDGVGGVAGYMKLGIIRGSTSFGSVRSSDGGYAGGICGQSLSMIVDSYSLCSVEGSKYVGGIAGYGDAIKNCYAMVYLEAESGRVGAIAGQTTAYEDEEEENDDKVVNNYYVDNGVHGIDGISYMGIAEPVTYDNLLKTAGVPSDFTHLRITFRVDDTYVGTREYAYGTDLSTIDFPDIPERSGYYGVWPDLSGRTMIGNLVVNGEYKESITSVESSEGALSGKAYAFISSEFNEQALLHTAIISDAPQEAKSKEYVTYSVTAENVKNADSEGMKVRLLNPYEKIKVYRLDNGVWTELTVKDRGSYVETVIYGTEGVFCIVNEQLNPMIYFIIGGSAAVVICAIMIIKLIRKRKNKSRKGKENDNESEG
;
A
#
# COMPACT_ATOMS: atom_id res chain seq x y z
N MET A 1 9.51 14.56 -33.98
CA MET A 1 9.91 15.59 -32.99
C MET A 1 9.03 15.55 -31.72
N ARG A 2 8.79 14.34 -31.15
CA ARG A 2 7.91 14.12 -29.98
C ARG A 2 8.43 13.05 -29.00
N LYS A 3 9.72 12.69 -29.06
CA LYS A 3 10.36 11.69 -28.15
C LYS A 3 11.38 12.28 -27.16
N THR A 4 11.62 13.59 -27.16
CA THR A 4 12.69 14.22 -26.35
C THR A 4 12.23 15.03 -25.13
N ASN A 5 10.92 15.14 -24.87
CA ASN A 5 10.40 15.97 -23.76
C ASN A 5 10.01 15.21 -22.48
N LYS A 6 9.84 13.88 -22.50
CA LYS A 6 9.52 13.12 -21.28
C LYS A 6 10.73 12.89 -20.35
N LEU A 7 11.96 12.94 -20.88
CA LEU A 7 13.18 12.75 -20.07
C LEU A 7 13.65 14.02 -19.34
N LYS A 8 13.28 15.22 -19.82
CA LYS A 8 13.64 16.49 -19.17
C LYS A 8 12.72 16.86 -18.01
N ILE A 9 11.46 16.42 -18.04
CA ILE A 9 10.48 16.72 -16.96
C ILE A 9 10.74 15.84 -15.73
N LYS A 10 11.14 14.58 -15.90
CA LYS A 10 11.57 13.71 -14.77
C LYS A 10 12.84 14.22 -14.07
N LYS A 11 13.80 14.79 -14.81
CA LYS A 11 15.03 15.37 -14.22
C LYS A 11 14.77 16.67 -13.45
N ILE A 12 13.78 17.48 -13.86
CA ILE A 12 13.48 18.75 -13.17
C ILE A 12 12.73 18.50 -11.85
N CYS A 13 11.88 17.47 -11.75
CA CYS A 13 11.24 17.08 -10.49
C CYS A 13 12.22 16.45 -9.48
N ALA A 14 13.22 15.68 -9.94
CA ALA A 14 14.26 15.11 -9.07
C ALA A 14 15.23 16.18 -8.51
N TYR A 15 15.50 17.24 -9.29
CA TYR A 15 16.27 18.39 -8.80
C TYR A 15 15.47 19.32 -7.87
N ALA A 16 14.14 19.37 -8.01
CA ALA A 16 13.29 20.17 -7.13
C ALA A 16 13.09 19.53 -5.73
N LEU A 17 13.11 18.20 -5.64
CA LEU A 17 13.04 17.49 -4.36
C LEU A 17 14.36 17.55 -3.56
N SER A 18 15.50 17.57 -4.25
CA SER A 18 16.83 17.68 -3.63
C SER A 18 17.17 19.10 -3.16
N LEU A 19 16.65 20.14 -3.82
CA LEU A 19 16.83 21.54 -3.39
C LEU A 19 15.94 21.97 -2.21
N ALA A 20 14.84 21.26 -1.94
CA ALA A 20 13.96 21.55 -0.80
C ALA A 20 14.51 21.02 0.55
N LEU A 21 15.50 20.13 0.52
CA LEU A 21 16.13 19.51 1.69
C LEU A 21 17.36 20.27 2.23
N ILE A 22 17.83 21.33 1.53
CA ILE A 22 19.10 22.01 1.85
C ILE A 22 18.91 23.40 2.51
N PHE A 23 17.71 23.99 2.51
CA PHE A 23 17.47 25.29 3.17
C PHE A 23 16.29 25.25 4.15
N GLY A 24 16.64 25.17 5.44
CA GLY A 24 15.70 25.47 6.52
C GLY A 24 15.27 26.95 6.48
N THR A 25 14.01 27.18 6.85
CA THR A 25 13.32 28.47 7.07
C THR A 25 12.74 29.18 5.83
N VAL A 26 11.68 28.62 5.23
CA VAL A 26 10.62 29.44 4.60
C VAL A 26 9.25 28.82 4.91
N SER A 27 8.36 29.63 5.46
CA SER A 27 6.95 29.32 5.69
C SER A 27 6.29 28.81 4.40
N VAL A 28 5.87 27.55 4.38
CA VAL A 28 5.13 26.98 3.24
C VAL A 28 3.71 27.52 3.30
N ASN A 29 3.38 28.41 2.36
CA ASN A 29 2.02 28.82 2.08
C ASN A 29 1.16 27.61 1.70
N GLN A 30 0.04 27.53 2.39
CA GLN A 30 -0.98 26.49 2.37
C GLN A 30 -1.88 26.66 1.14
N GLU A 31 -1.46 26.24 -0.06
CA GLU A 31 -2.33 26.40 -1.26
C GLU A 31 -2.21 25.32 -2.36
N ALA A 32 -1.42 24.25 -2.19
CA ALA A 32 -1.21 23.25 -3.25
C ALA A 32 -1.88 21.87 -3.04
N PHE A 33 -2.79 21.72 -2.07
CA PHE A 33 -3.48 20.45 -1.77
C PHE A 33 -5.01 20.49 -1.97
N VAL A 34 -5.52 21.38 -2.83
CA VAL A 34 -6.98 21.61 -3.00
C VAL A 34 -7.57 20.99 -4.27
N TYR A 35 -6.79 20.37 -5.15
CA TYR A 35 -7.34 19.78 -6.40
C TYR A 35 -7.52 18.26 -6.32
N ALA A 36 -8.35 17.80 -5.39
CA ALA A 36 -9.00 16.48 -5.43
C ALA A 36 -10.27 16.42 -4.56
N GLU A 37 -10.97 17.55 -4.37
CA GLU A 37 -12.15 17.63 -3.48
C GLU A 37 -13.40 18.15 -4.21
N GLU A 38 -13.50 17.91 -5.53
CA GLU A 38 -14.74 18.17 -6.29
C GLU A 38 -15.09 16.96 -7.15
N SER A 39 -15.65 15.93 -6.52
CA SER A 39 -16.85 15.23 -7.00
C SER A 39 -17.05 13.94 -6.18
N PHE A 40 -17.82 14.03 -5.09
CA PHE A 40 -18.74 13.03 -4.51
C PHE A 40 -19.10 13.53 -3.10
N GLU A 41 -20.17 14.34 -2.99
CA GLU A 41 -20.81 14.60 -1.69
C GLU A 41 -21.49 13.30 -1.23
N GLU A 42 -20.73 12.38 -0.61
CA GLU A 42 -21.32 11.47 0.37
C GLU A 42 -21.56 12.28 1.66
N GLN A 43 -22.80 12.26 2.17
CA GLN A 43 -23.20 12.98 3.37
C GLN A 43 -22.35 12.53 4.57
N THR A 44 -21.25 13.24 4.84
CA THR A 44 -20.36 12.92 5.95
C THR A 44 -21.07 13.26 7.26
N GLN A 45 -21.26 12.28 8.13
CA GLN A 45 -21.97 12.48 9.39
C GLN A 45 -20.98 12.81 10.51
N THR A 46 -21.13 13.98 11.14
CA THR A 46 -20.32 14.35 12.32
C THR A 46 -20.95 13.85 13.61
N VAL A 47 -20.15 13.22 14.47
CA VAL A 47 -20.50 12.78 15.83
C VAL A 47 -19.62 13.53 16.83
N TYR A 48 -20.25 14.25 17.76
CA TYR A 48 -19.54 14.98 18.80
C TYR A 48 -19.53 14.18 20.09
N ILE A 49 -18.37 14.08 20.74
CA ILE A 49 -18.18 13.38 22.01
C ILE A 49 -17.65 14.39 23.04
N SER A 50 -18.32 14.46 24.18
CA SER A 50 -18.02 15.35 25.31
C SER A 50 -17.95 14.62 26.65
N THR A 51 -18.34 13.34 26.69
CA THR A 51 -18.38 12.51 27.91
C THR A 51 -17.88 11.09 27.63
N VAL A 52 -17.46 10.38 28.70
CA VAL A 52 -17.04 8.97 28.62
C VAL A 52 -18.16 8.07 28.11
N ASP A 53 -19.40 8.28 28.57
CA ASP A 53 -20.55 7.48 28.13
C ASP A 53 -20.81 7.62 26.62
N GLU A 54 -20.61 8.81 26.05
CA GLU A 54 -20.71 9.04 24.60
C GLU A 54 -19.58 8.32 23.84
N PHE A 55 -18.36 8.30 24.38
CA PHE A 55 -17.25 7.54 23.80
C PHE A 55 -17.54 6.03 23.82
N VAL A 56 -18.03 5.51 24.94
CA VAL A 56 -18.42 4.10 25.08
C VAL A 56 -19.53 3.74 24.08
N ALA A 57 -20.54 4.61 23.93
CA ALA A 57 -21.60 4.42 22.95
C ALA A 57 -21.04 4.38 21.52
N PHE A 58 -20.14 5.31 21.15
CA PHE A 58 -19.44 5.31 19.87
C PHE A 58 -18.64 4.02 19.64
N ALA A 59 -17.81 3.63 20.61
CA ALA A 59 -16.96 2.44 20.51
C ALA A 59 -17.79 1.17 20.30
N SER A 60 -18.94 1.06 20.98
CA SER A 60 -19.85 -0.08 20.86
C SER A 60 -20.47 -0.26 19.47
N GLN A 61 -20.50 0.78 18.64
CA GLN A 61 -21.02 0.72 17.26
C GLN A 61 -19.94 0.31 16.25
N CYS A 62 -18.67 0.40 16.62
CA CYS A 62 -17.53 0.13 15.74
C CYS A 62 -17.20 -1.36 15.59
N TYR A 63 -18.22 -2.23 15.57
CA TYR A 63 -18.07 -3.69 15.37
C TYR A 63 -18.26 -4.11 13.90
N ILE A 64 -18.71 -3.21 13.04
CA ILE A 64 -18.80 -3.38 11.59
C ILE A 64 -17.80 -2.41 10.94
N ASP A 65 -16.89 -2.92 10.12
CA ASP A 65 -15.82 -2.16 9.44
C ASP A 65 -16.35 -0.99 8.58
N SER A 66 -17.55 -1.12 8.03
CA SER A 66 -18.19 -0.09 7.22
C SER A 66 -18.87 1.01 8.04
N TRP A 67 -19.13 0.82 9.34
CA TRP A 67 -19.98 1.75 10.11
C TRP A 67 -19.37 3.14 10.27
N SER A 68 -18.05 3.23 10.45
CA SER A 68 -17.36 4.50 10.68
C SER A 68 -16.89 5.20 9.40
N LYS A 69 -16.97 4.53 8.24
CA LYS A 69 -16.34 4.99 6.98
C LYS A 69 -16.78 6.38 6.52
N ASP A 70 -18.04 6.74 6.75
CA ASP A 70 -18.67 8.02 6.38
C ASP A 70 -18.76 9.02 7.55
N LYS A 71 -18.03 8.77 8.65
CA LYS A 71 -18.17 9.54 9.90
C LYS A 71 -16.93 10.34 10.26
N VAL A 72 -17.18 11.53 10.80
CA VAL A 72 -16.20 12.36 11.48
C VAL A 72 -16.55 12.39 12.96
N ILE A 73 -15.68 11.86 13.80
CA ILE A 73 -15.81 11.86 15.26
C ILE A 73 -14.98 13.01 15.80
N GLU A 74 -15.60 13.92 16.56
CA GLU A 74 -14.91 15.07 17.15
C GLU A 74 -15.02 15.05 18.67
N LEU A 75 -13.87 15.05 19.34
CA LEU A 75 -13.83 15.36 20.77
C LEU A 75 -14.05 16.87 20.97
N THR A 76 -14.87 17.20 21.96
CA THR A 76 -15.21 18.58 22.35
C THR A 76 -14.87 18.89 23.81
N ALA A 77 -14.42 17.89 24.56
CA ALA A 77 -13.93 17.97 25.93
C ALA A 77 -12.91 16.86 26.20
N ASP A 78 -12.11 17.03 27.25
CA ASP A 78 -11.25 15.97 27.77
C ASP A 78 -12.11 14.87 28.42
N LEU A 79 -11.72 13.61 28.27
CA LEU A 79 -12.44 12.44 28.77
C LEU A 79 -11.60 11.73 29.84
N ASP A 80 -12.13 11.59 31.06
CA ASP A 80 -11.45 10.93 32.19
C ASP A 80 -12.10 9.57 32.49
N PHE A 81 -11.36 8.49 32.20
CA PHE A 81 -11.76 7.10 32.41
C PHE A 81 -11.43 6.57 33.81
N THR A 82 -10.97 7.41 34.75
CA THR A 82 -10.61 6.96 36.10
C THR A 82 -11.80 6.24 36.78
N GLY A 83 -11.62 4.94 37.05
CA GLY A 83 -12.65 4.09 37.67
C GLY A 83 -13.75 3.58 36.73
N ALA A 84 -13.60 3.77 35.42
CA ALA A 84 -14.45 3.19 34.38
C ALA A 84 -13.70 2.09 33.63
N ASP A 85 -14.43 1.08 33.15
CA ASP A 85 -13.85 0.03 32.30
C ASP A 85 -13.49 0.60 30.92
N ILE A 86 -12.31 0.22 30.41
CA ILE A 86 -11.88 0.61 29.06
C ILE A 86 -12.71 -0.16 28.03
N VAL A 87 -13.34 0.60 27.13
CA VAL A 87 -14.04 0.03 25.97
C VAL A 87 -13.21 0.30 24.72
N MET A 88 -12.60 -0.76 24.20
CA MET A 88 -11.81 -0.69 22.97
C MET A 88 -12.72 -0.43 21.76
N VAL A 89 -12.26 0.38 20.82
CA VAL A 89 -12.89 0.56 19.50
C VAL A 89 -12.44 -0.61 18.60
N PRO A 90 -13.32 -1.57 18.23
CA PRO A 90 -12.87 -2.79 17.56
C PRO A 90 -12.29 -2.54 16.16
N VAL A 91 -12.97 -1.77 15.32
CA VAL A 91 -12.50 -1.40 13.96
C VAL A 91 -12.92 0.02 13.60
N PHE A 92 -12.00 0.81 13.04
CA PHE A 92 -12.24 2.21 12.70
C PHE A 92 -11.73 2.55 11.29
N ALA A 93 -12.64 3.06 10.44
CA ALA A 93 -12.38 3.46 9.05
C ALA A 93 -12.76 4.93 8.78
N GLY A 94 -13.22 5.66 9.80
CA GLY A 94 -13.63 7.07 9.69
C GLY A 94 -12.52 8.06 10.00
N ARG A 95 -12.89 9.30 10.35
CA ARG A 95 -11.97 10.32 10.84
C ARG A 95 -12.23 10.63 12.31
N PHE A 96 -11.27 10.35 13.18
CA PHE A 96 -11.32 10.69 14.61
C PHE A 96 -10.42 11.90 14.86
N ASN A 97 -11.03 13.04 15.17
CA ASN A 97 -10.35 14.28 15.49
C ASN A 97 -10.42 14.53 17.01
N GLY A 98 -9.29 14.38 17.68
CA GLY A 98 -9.16 14.66 19.11
C GLY A 98 -9.22 16.15 19.44
N ASN A 99 -9.06 17.06 18.46
CA ASN A 99 -9.09 18.52 18.68
C ASN A 99 -8.12 19.02 19.78
N GLY A 100 -7.10 18.24 20.13
CA GLY A 100 -6.11 18.54 21.16
C GLY A 100 -6.55 18.13 22.57
N HIS A 101 -7.73 17.53 22.70
CA HIS A 101 -8.26 16.97 23.93
C HIS A 101 -7.54 15.69 24.35
N THR A 102 -7.65 15.42 25.64
CA THR A 102 -7.02 14.26 26.29
C THR A 102 -8.06 13.22 26.67
N ILE A 103 -7.75 11.94 26.39
CA ILE A 103 -8.38 10.78 27.02
C ILE A 103 -7.42 10.29 28.11
N SER A 104 -7.79 10.47 29.37
CA SER A 104 -6.94 10.18 30.54
C SER A 104 -7.55 9.10 31.44
N GLY A 105 -6.78 8.63 32.42
CA GLY A 105 -7.28 7.71 33.46
C GLY A 105 -7.50 6.29 32.94
N LEU A 106 -6.92 5.93 31.79
CA LEU A 106 -6.96 4.58 31.28
C LEU A 106 -6.11 3.67 32.18
N ASP A 107 -6.71 2.60 32.71
CA ASP A 107 -6.02 1.55 33.45
C ASP A 107 -6.54 0.19 32.97
N TYR A 108 -5.73 -0.52 32.19
CA TYR A 108 -6.06 -1.85 31.67
C TYR A 108 -5.04 -2.88 32.17
N VAL A 109 -5.54 -3.94 32.80
CA VAL A 109 -4.81 -5.16 33.09
C VAL A 109 -5.67 -6.35 32.68
N GLY A 110 -5.24 -7.15 31.71
CA GLY A 110 -6.08 -8.24 31.21
C GLY A 110 -5.41 -9.15 30.19
N GLU A 111 -6.23 -10.08 29.69
CA GLU A 111 -5.88 -10.99 28.59
C GLU A 111 -6.64 -10.56 27.31
N GLY A 112 -5.93 -10.33 26.22
CA GLY A 112 -6.39 -10.02 24.87
C GLY A 112 -5.26 -10.04 23.83
N TYR A 113 -5.49 -10.69 22.68
CA TYR A 113 -4.50 -10.84 21.60
C TYR A 113 -3.92 -9.50 21.07
N VAL A 114 -4.76 -8.47 20.94
CA VAL A 114 -4.35 -7.11 20.54
C VAL A 114 -5.09 -6.12 21.43
N THR A 115 -4.35 -5.36 22.24
CA THR A 115 -4.89 -4.46 23.27
C THR A 115 -4.48 -3.02 22.96
N ALA A 116 -5.47 -2.15 22.76
CA ALA A 116 -5.29 -0.73 22.52
C ALA A 116 -6.65 0.01 22.61
N LEU A 117 -6.63 1.34 22.69
CA LEU A 117 -7.86 2.16 22.61
C LEU A 117 -8.61 1.94 21.29
N PHE A 118 -7.89 1.91 20.17
CA PHE A 118 -8.39 1.49 18.87
C PHE A 118 -7.72 0.19 18.46
N ARG A 119 -8.45 -0.91 18.38
CA ARG A 119 -7.85 -2.21 18.06
C ARG A 119 -7.35 -2.27 16.61
N TYR A 120 -8.19 -1.89 15.66
CA TYR A 120 -7.85 -1.84 14.23
C TYR A 120 -8.22 -0.47 13.63
N VAL A 121 -7.28 0.15 12.93
CA VAL A 121 -7.51 1.32 12.08
C VAL A 121 -7.30 0.90 10.64
N GLU A 122 -8.36 0.94 9.84
CA GLU A 122 -8.38 0.53 8.43
C GLU A 122 -7.70 1.58 7.52
N GLU A 123 -7.45 1.24 6.25
CA GLU A 123 -6.70 2.09 5.30
C GLU A 123 -7.25 3.50 5.13
N SER A 124 -8.58 3.66 5.21
CA SER A 124 -9.26 4.96 5.13
C SER A 124 -9.34 5.69 6.48
N GLY A 125 -9.05 4.99 7.57
CA GLY A 125 -9.11 5.49 8.93
C GLY A 125 -8.05 6.56 9.21
N VAL A 126 -8.46 7.62 9.92
CA VAL A 126 -7.57 8.70 10.35
C VAL A 126 -7.79 9.00 11.82
N ILE A 127 -6.72 8.99 12.62
CA ILE A 127 -6.70 9.51 13.99
C ILE A 127 -5.80 10.74 14.01
N ASP A 128 -6.35 11.88 14.42
CA ASP A 128 -5.67 13.18 14.40
C ASP A 128 -5.79 13.89 15.76
N ASN A 129 -4.69 14.51 16.20
CA ASN A 129 -4.67 15.48 17.30
C ASN A 129 -5.29 14.97 18.61
N LEU A 130 -4.99 13.72 18.96
CA LEU A 130 -5.47 13.05 20.17
C LEU A 130 -4.34 12.87 21.17
N LYS A 131 -4.60 13.16 22.45
CA LYS A 131 -3.71 12.80 23.57
C LYS A 131 -4.34 11.67 24.36
N VAL A 132 -3.54 10.66 24.68
CA VAL A 132 -3.97 9.50 25.46
C VAL A 132 -3.02 9.34 26.65
N GLU A 133 -3.58 9.24 27.85
CA GLU A 133 -2.83 9.05 29.10
C GLU A 133 -3.35 7.87 29.91
N GLY A 134 -2.45 6.95 30.27
CA GLY A 134 -2.80 5.81 31.13
C GLY A 134 -1.82 4.65 31.12
N SER A 135 -2.22 3.54 31.75
CA SER A 135 -1.46 2.31 31.89
C SER A 135 -2.18 1.17 31.15
N ILE A 136 -1.47 0.49 30.27
CA ILE A 136 -1.97 -0.69 29.54
C ILE A 136 -0.99 -1.83 29.73
N THR A 137 -1.40 -2.84 30.49
CA THR A 137 -0.62 -4.04 30.78
C THR A 137 -1.33 -5.29 30.29
N ALA A 138 -0.62 -6.05 29.46
CA ALA A 138 -1.04 -7.31 28.87
C ALA A 138 -0.27 -8.48 29.52
N ASN A 139 -0.97 -9.52 29.95
CA ASN A 139 -0.40 -10.58 30.80
C ASN A 139 -0.09 -11.90 30.05
N ASP A 140 -0.67 -12.14 28.87
CA ASP A 140 -0.47 -13.40 28.11
C ASP A 140 0.72 -13.30 27.13
N GLU A 141 1.28 -14.45 26.79
CA GLU A 141 2.51 -14.62 25.98
C GLU A 141 2.32 -14.27 24.50
N GLN A 142 1.07 -14.23 24.02
CA GLN A 142 0.75 -13.98 22.61
C GLN A 142 0.41 -12.51 22.31
N GLU A 143 0.44 -11.63 23.31
CA GLU A 143 -0.27 -10.35 23.25
C GLU A 143 0.55 -9.20 22.67
N CYS A 144 -0.13 -8.40 21.85
CA CYS A 144 0.42 -7.20 21.23
C CYS A 144 -0.29 -5.96 21.80
N VAL A 145 0.47 -4.95 22.21
CA VAL A 145 -0.07 -3.79 22.94
C VAL A 145 0.32 -2.50 22.27
N GLY A 146 -0.67 -1.66 22.02
CA GLY A 146 -0.50 -0.31 21.50
C GLY A 146 -1.10 0.72 22.44
N GLY A 147 -0.37 1.78 22.76
CA GLY A 147 -0.88 2.86 23.63
C GLY A 147 -2.13 3.56 23.07
N ILE A 148 -2.22 3.70 21.74
CA ILE A 148 -3.40 4.27 21.06
C ILE A 148 -4.03 3.26 20.11
N VAL A 149 -3.24 2.59 19.27
CA VAL A 149 -3.72 1.71 18.19
C VAL A 149 -3.11 0.31 18.27
N GLY A 150 -3.89 -0.74 18.07
CA GLY A 150 -3.38 -2.10 17.99
C GLY A 150 -2.65 -2.32 16.67
N SER A 151 -3.39 -2.35 15.56
CA SER A 151 -2.83 -2.41 14.21
C SER A 151 -3.32 -1.25 13.35
N ASN A 152 -2.38 -0.57 12.70
CA ASN A 152 -2.64 0.58 11.85
C ASN A 152 -2.41 0.24 10.36
N TYR A 153 -3.47 0.29 9.56
CA TYR A 153 -3.43 0.34 8.10
C TYR A 153 -3.68 1.76 7.56
N GLY A 154 -4.23 2.66 8.39
CA GLY A 154 -4.57 4.03 8.03
C GLY A 154 -3.53 5.07 8.47
N THR A 155 -3.99 6.27 8.82
CA THR A 155 -3.11 7.39 9.23
C THR A 155 -3.32 7.78 10.69
N ILE A 156 -2.24 7.74 11.48
CA ILE A 156 -2.16 8.32 12.83
C ILE A 156 -1.27 9.56 12.75
N LYS A 157 -1.77 10.71 13.19
CA LYS A 157 -0.98 11.95 13.10
C LYS A 157 -1.23 12.94 14.24
N ASN A 158 -0.19 13.68 14.62
CA ASN A 158 -0.26 14.69 15.68
C ASN A 158 -0.77 14.14 17.03
N CYS A 159 -0.58 12.84 17.29
CA CYS A 159 -1.08 12.19 18.50
C CYS A 159 0.03 12.08 19.55
N THR A 160 -0.35 12.00 20.82
CA THR A 160 0.58 11.76 21.93
C THR A 160 0.05 10.65 22.81
N PHE A 161 0.91 9.68 23.12
CA PHE A 161 0.68 8.76 24.22
C PHE A 161 1.61 9.11 25.38
N ASN A 162 1.06 9.13 26.60
CA ASN A 162 1.81 9.42 27.82
C ASN A 162 1.40 8.46 28.93
N GLY A 163 2.26 7.48 29.24
CA GLY A 163 2.00 6.54 30.32
C GLY A 163 2.79 5.24 30.19
N THR A 164 2.25 4.16 30.75
CA THR A 164 2.94 2.86 30.79
C THR A 164 2.31 1.89 29.81
N VAL A 165 3.13 1.24 28.98
CA VAL A 165 2.71 0.11 28.14
C VAL A 165 3.59 -1.08 28.45
N SER A 166 2.99 -2.18 28.87
CA SER A 166 3.72 -3.42 29.18
C SER A 166 3.05 -4.62 28.54
N GLY A 167 3.84 -5.52 27.96
CA GLY A 167 3.38 -6.81 27.49
C GLY A 167 4.55 -7.68 27.04
N LYS A 168 4.30 -8.78 26.34
CA LYS A 168 5.36 -9.73 25.96
C LYS A 168 5.79 -9.60 24.50
N LYS A 169 4.85 -9.73 23.53
CA LYS A 169 5.18 -9.99 22.12
C LYS A 169 5.52 -8.76 21.27
N THR A 170 4.56 -7.85 21.07
CA THR A 170 4.77 -6.69 20.19
C THR A 170 4.19 -5.45 20.83
N ILE A 171 5.06 -4.54 21.26
CA ILE A 171 4.71 -3.44 22.14
C ILE A 171 5.10 -2.12 21.49
N GLY A 172 4.14 -1.18 21.43
CA GLY A 172 4.39 0.16 20.92
C GLY A 172 3.63 1.25 21.66
N GLY A 173 4.28 2.39 21.91
CA GLY A 173 3.66 3.51 22.60
C GLY A 173 2.53 4.17 21.81
N ILE A 174 2.61 4.20 20.48
CA ILE A 174 1.52 4.70 19.62
C ILE A 174 0.72 3.54 19.03
N ALA A 175 1.39 2.63 18.33
CA ALA A 175 0.77 1.48 17.69
C ALA A 175 1.52 0.19 17.98
N ALA A 176 0.89 -0.97 18.15
CA ALA A 176 1.66 -2.22 18.22
C ALA A 176 2.26 -2.58 16.85
N PHE A 177 1.44 -2.49 15.80
CA PHE A 177 1.83 -2.71 14.41
C PHE A 177 1.50 -1.51 13.53
N ASN A 178 2.48 -1.05 12.75
CA ASN A 178 2.24 -0.22 11.59
C ASN A 178 2.36 -1.08 10.32
N LYS A 179 1.24 -1.34 9.65
CA LYS A 179 1.18 -2.22 8.47
C LYS A 179 1.66 -1.48 7.21
N SER A 180 1.78 -2.17 6.08
CA SER A 180 2.38 -1.65 4.85
C SER A 180 1.73 -0.36 4.31
N THR A 181 0.42 -0.21 4.46
CA THR A 181 -0.34 1.01 4.11
C THR A 181 -0.36 2.05 5.22
N GLY A 182 0.07 1.68 6.43
CA GLY A 182 0.00 2.49 7.63
C GLY A 182 1.01 3.65 7.66
N ILE A 183 0.52 4.82 8.05
CA ILE A 183 1.32 6.04 8.21
C ILE A 183 1.20 6.55 9.65
N ILE A 184 2.34 6.67 10.35
CA ILE A 184 2.43 7.36 11.65
C ILE A 184 3.28 8.60 11.48
N ARG A 185 2.76 9.78 11.82
CA ARG A 185 3.51 11.03 11.63
C ARG A 185 3.29 12.08 12.70
N LYS A 186 4.38 12.76 13.10
CA LYS A 186 4.33 13.83 14.12
C LYS A 186 3.71 13.36 15.45
N CYS A 187 3.99 12.12 15.83
CA CYS A 187 3.48 11.54 17.07
C CYS A 187 4.56 11.51 18.16
N TYR A 188 4.12 11.50 19.42
CA TYR A 188 4.99 11.52 20.60
C TYR A 188 4.64 10.38 21.55
N ALA A 189 5.66 9.63 21.98
CA ALA A 189 5.54 8.64 23.04
C ALA A 189 6.32 9.11 24.27
N ILE A 190 5.67 9.07 25.44
CA ILE A 190 6.17 9.54 26.73
C ILE A 190 5.80 8.49 27.79
N GLY A 191 6.64 8.32 28.80
CA GLY A 191 6.40 7.40 29.91
C GLY A 191 7.37 6.21 29.90
N ASN A 192 6.87 5.00 30.13
CA ASN A 192 7.68 3.78 30.18
C ASN A 192 7.06 2.68 29.32
N ILE A 193 7.84 2.03 28.47
CA ILE A 193 7.37 1.00 27.54
C ILE A 193 8.25 -0.24 27.68
N SER A 194 7.64 -1.35 28.08
CA SER A 194 8.38 -2.59 28.38
C SER A 194 7.82 -3.78 27.60
N GLY A 195 8.70 -4.58 27.01
CA GLY A 195 8.35 -5.82 26.32
C GLY A 195 9.53 -6.72 25.96
N SER A 196 9.24 -7.97 25.63
CA SER A 196 10.26 -9.04 25.55
C SER A 196 10.75 -9.35 24.13
N TYR A 197 9.93 -9.17 23.09
CA TYR A 197 10.31 -9.55 21.72
C TYR A 197 10.49 -8.37 20.78
N TYR A 198 9.41 -7.63 20.50
CA TYR A 198 9.43 -6.48 19.60
C TYR A 198 8.92 -5.24 20.31
N THR A 199 9.82 -4.41 20.79
CA THR A 199 9.46 -3.25 21.62
C THR A 199 9.95 -1.97 20.99
N GLY A 200 9.05 -1.01 20.76
CA GLY A 200 9.48 0.32 20.37
C GLY A 200 8.64 1.47 20.88
N GLY A 201 9.27 2.65 20.98
CA GLY A 201 8.60 3.82 21.54
C GLY A 201 7.39 4.26 20.73
N VAL A 202 7.45 4.18 19.40
CA VAL A 202 6.31 4.49 18.52
C VAL A 202 5.57 3.22 18.12
N THR A 203 6.28 2.23 17.60
CA THR A 203 5.69 0.94 17.21
C THR A 203 6.54 -0.25 17.62
N GLY A 204 5.94 -1.41 17.84
CA GLY A 204 6.71 -2.65 17.99
C GLY A 204 7.28 -3.08 16.64
N ILE A 205 6.39 -3.23 15.64
CA ILE A 205 6.75 -3.63 14.27
C ILE A 205 6.30 -2.56 13.26
N ASN A 206 7.19 -2.22 12.32
CA ASN A 206 6.93 -1.27 11.24
C ASN A 206 7.14 -1.89 9.84
N HIS A 207 6.04 -2.02 9.10
CA HIS A 207 6.02 -2.30 7.66
C HIS A 207 5.65 -1.08 6.80
N GLY A 208 5.15 -0.02 7.43
CA GLY A 208 4.68 1.19 6.76
C GLY A 208 5.66 2.36 6.87
N ILE A 209 5.11 3.57 7.01
CA ILE A 209 5.88 4.81 7.07
C ILE A 209 5.75 5.46 8.45
N ILE A 210 6.89 5.73 9.10
CA ILE A 210 6.97 6.53 10.33
C ILE A 210 7.79 7.78 10.04
N THR A 211 7.21 8.96 10.25
CA THR A 211 7.91 10.23 9.95
C THR A 211 7.72 11.31 11.01
N ASN A 212 8.79 12.04 11.32
CA ASN A 212 8.75 13.18 12.24
C ASN A 212 8.20 12.83 13.64
N CYS A 213 8.36 11.58 14.08
CA CYS A 213 7.92 11.15 15.41
C CYS A 213 9.04 11.33 16.43
N LYS A 214 8.65 11.45 17.70
CA LYS A 214 9.61 11.58 18.80
C LYS A 214 9.29 10.59 19.92
N ASN A 215 10.31 9.84 20.33
CA ASN A 215 10.28 9.08 21.57
C ASN A 215 10.97 9.84 22.70
N LEU A 216 10.26 9.96 23.82
CA LEU A 216 10.72 10.50 25.09
C LEU A 216 10.58 9.46 26.21
N ALA A 217 9.97 8.31 25.94
CA ALA A 217 9.77 7.24 26.91
C ALA A 217 11.05 6.41 27.11
N GLY A 218 11.23 5.91 28.33
CA GLY A 218 12.16 4.81 28.60
C GLY A 218 11.63 3.53 27.95
N ILE A 219 12.49 2.81 27.22
CA ILE A 219 12.13 1.57 26.54
C ILE A 219 13.00 0.45 27.12
N ASN A 220 12.41 -0.52 27.82
CA ASN A 220 13.16 -1.63 28.43
C ASN A 220 14.37 -1.16 29.27
N ASP A 221 14.25 -0.04 29.99
CA ASP A 221 15.36 0.65 30.68
C ASP A 221 15.32 0.55 32.21
N ASP A 222 14.50 -0.38 32.76
CA ASP A 222 14.33 -0.57 34.19
C ASP A 222 14.66 -2.00 34.67
N SER A 223 14.80 -2.15 35.99
CA SER A 223 15.12 -3.43 36.62
C SER A 223 13.98 -4.44 36.62
N GLU A 224 12.73 -3.99 36.45
CA GLU A 224 11.57 -4.89 36.39
C GLU A 224 11.58 -5.67 35.06
N TRP A 225 11.93 -5.00 33.97
CA TRP A 225 12.16 -5.63 32.68
C TRP A 225 13.28 -6.69 32.76
N VAL A 226 14.41 -6.37 33.40
CA VAL A 226 15.52 -7.33 33.59
C VAL A 226 15.06 -8.59 34.34
N ALA A 227 14.28 -8.42 35.41
CA ALA A 227 13.76 -9.56 36.16
C ALA A 227 12.81 -10.44 35.31
N SER A 228 12.00 -9.82 34.44
CA SER A 228 11.10 -10.53 33.53
C SER A 228 11.84 -11.32 32.44
N GLU A 229 12.95 -10.78 31.93
CA GLU A 229 13.83 -11.47 30.96
C GLU A 229 14.54 -12.68 31.59
N ASP A 230 15.08 -12.52 32.81
CA ASP A 230 15.75 -13.61 33.53
C ASP A 230 14.82 -14.80 33.81
N GLU A 231 13.54 -14.53 34.09
CA GLU A 231 12.51 -15.58 34.27
C GLU A 231 12.27 -16.37 32.98
N MET A 232 12.16 -15.69 31.82
CA MET A 232 11.97 -16.35 30.51
C MET A 232 13.19 -17.16 30.08
N ASN A 233 14.40 -16.67 30.36
CA ASN A 233 15.65 -17.37 30.05
C ASN A 233 15.79 -18.68 30.87
N SER A 234 15.14 -18.77 32.03
CA SER A 234 15.09 -19.99 32.85
C SER A 234 14.22 -21.10 32.23
N ASP A 235 13.23 -20.74 31.42
CA ASP A 235 12.37 -21.68 30.68
C ASP A 235 13.00 -22.18 29.36
N ILE A 236 14.11 -21.59 28.91
CA ILE A 236 14.93 -22.15 27.83
C ILE A 236 15.52 -23.51 28.24
N ILE A 237 15.87 -23.69 29.53
CA ILE A 237 16.37 -24.99 30.02
C ILE A 237 15.23 -26.02 30.14
N SER A 238 14.01 -25.60 30.46
CA SER A 238 12.85 -26.50 30.60
C SER A 238 12.39 -27.03 29.22
N SER A 239 12.36 -26.15 28.21
CA SER A 239 11.97 -26.47 26.82
C SER A 239 12.99 -27.32 26.05
N ILE A 240 14.28 -27.30 26.42
CA ILE A 240 15.29 -28.23 25.88
C ILE A 240 15.09 -29.68 26.37
N THR A 241 14.41 -29.88 27.52
CA THR A 241 14.22 -31.21 28.13
C THR A 241 12.85 -31.83 27.88
N GLY A 242 11.90 -31.08 27.31
CA GLY A 242 10.56 -31.54 26.95
C GLY A 242 10.50 -32.04 25.51
N SER A 243 10.30 -33.34 25.33
CA SER A 243 10.00 -33.92 24.01
C SER A 243 8.58 -33.57 23.57
N ASP A 244 8.43 -33.13 22.31
CA ASP A 244 7.21 -33.05 21.49
C ASP A 244 6.37 -31.76 21.45
N ASP A 245 6.95 -30.56 21.55
CA ASP A 245 6.30 -29.40 20.91
C ASP A 245 7.29 -28.41 20.28
N ARG A 246 6.98 -27.98 19.06
CA ARG A 246 7.79 -27.03 18.26
C ARG A 246 7.53 -25.59 18.72
N SER A 247 7.76 -25.28 20.00
CA SER A 247 7.91 -23.89 20.43
C SER A 247 9.32 -23.44 19.99
N ALA A 248 9.39 -22.67 18.90
CA ALA A 248 10.62 -22.07 18.41
C ALA A 248 11.34 -21.34 19.56
N VAL A 249 12.59 -21.69 19.79
CA VAL A 249 13.47 -21.02 20.75
C VAL A 249 13.82 -19.66 20.13
N ARG A 250 13.15 -18.59 20.55
CA ARG A 250 13.48 -17.21 20.15
C ARG A 250 14.61 -16.71 21.04
N SER A 251 15.72 -16.27 20.44
CA SER A 251 16.93 -15.91 21.19
C SER A 251 17.25 -14.40 21.20
N GLY A 252 16.38 -13.53 20.67
CA GLY A 252 16.66 -12.09 20.54
C GLY A 252 15.51 -11.17 21.00
N VAL A 253 15.87 -9.98 21.51
CA VAL A 253 14.95 -8.96 22.05
C VAL A 253 15.04 -7.67 21.24
N ASP A 254 14.37 -7.58 20.09
CA ASP A 254 14.46 -6.43 19.19
C ASP A 254 13.82 -5.17 19.82
N THR A 255 14.66 -4.28 20.33
CA THR A 255 14.25 -3.08 21.07
C THR A 255 14.73 -1.83 20.36
N GLY A 256 13.82 -0.90 20.05
CA GLY A 256 14.22 0.38 19.47
C GLY A 256 13.47 1.59 19.98
N GLY A 257 14.14 2.75 20.04
CA GLY A 257 13.49 3.98 20.50
C GLY A 257 12.27 4.39 19.67
N ILE A 258 12.22 4.05 18.38
CA ILE A 258 11.05 4.28 17.51
C ILE A 258 10.35 2.97 17.15
N ALA A 259 11.10 1.97 16.69
CA ALA A 259 10.56 0.67 16.29
C ALA A 259 11.39 -0.49 16.88
N GLY A 260 10.77 -1.56 17.35
CA GLY A 260 11.49 -2.80 17.67
C GLY A 260 12.09 -3.41 16.39
N TYR A 261 11.22 -3.68 15.42
CA TYR A 261 11.58 -4.18 14.09
C TYR A 261 11.03 -3.26 12.98
N SER A 262 11.82 -3.06 11.91
CA SER A 262 11.36 -2.29 10.74
C SER A 262 11.91 -2.81 9.40
N ASP A 263 11.01 -3.24 8.51
CA ASP A 263 11.26 -3.38 7.07
C ASP A 263 10.63 -2.25 6.24
N GLY A 264 9.86 -1.37 6.88
CA GLY A 264 9.32 -0.13 6.30
C GLY A 264 10.27 1.07 6.35
N ILE A 265 9.71 2.28 6.29
CA ILE A 265 10.45 3.55 6.30
C ILE A 265 10.32 4.22 7.67
N ILE A 266 11.47 4.59 8.27
CA ILE A 266 11.55 5.49 9.43
C ILE A 266 12.36 6.71 9.02
N ALA A 267 11.75 7.90 8.99
CA ALA A 267 12.45 9.09 8.56
C ALA A 267 12.23 10.33 9.43
N SER A 268 13.30 11.10 9.65
CA SER A 268 13.25 12.35 10.43
C SER A 268 12.71 12.16 11.85
N CYS A 269 12.95 11.00 12.46
CA CYS A 269 12.50 10.68 13.81
C CYS A 269 13.58 10.96 14.85
N TYR A 270 13.15 11.19 16.10
CA TYR A 270 14.02 11.58 17.20
C TYR A 270 13.81 10.67 18.39
N ASN A 271 14.87 10.07 18.91
CA ASN A 271 14.85 9.41 20.21
C ASN A 271 15.67 10.22 21.23
N THR A 272 15.06 10.49 22.38
CA THR A 272 15.75 11.09 23.53
C THR A 272 15.54 10.29 24.82
N GLY A 273 14.68 9.27 24.80
CA GLY A 273 14.51 8.35 25.92
C GLY A 273 15.60 7.28 25.93
N ASN A 274 15.86 6.69 27.09
CA ASN A 274 16.81 5.59 27.19
C ASN A 274 16.23 4.32 26.57
N VAL A 275 17.08 3.50 25.97
CA VAL A 275 16.68 2.27 25.27
C VAL A 275 17.55 1.11 25.75
N GLY A 276 16.93 0.11 26.35
CA GLY A 276 17.57 -1.07 26.89
C GLY A 276 18.26 -0.85 28.23
N TYR A 277 18.83 -1.94 28.75
CA TYR A 277 19.49 -1.99 30.04
C TYR A 277 20.87 -2.66 29.91
N GLU A 278 21.80 -2.27 30.76
CA GLU A 278 23.18 -2.78 30.70
C GLU A 278 23.23 -4.30 30.81
N HIS A 279 23.96 -4.94 29.89
CA HIS A 279 24.20 -6.39 29.84
C HIS A 279 22.97 -7.27 29.53
N VAL A 280 21.83 -6.70 29.16
CA VAL A 280 20.57 -7.43 28.89
C VAL A 280 20.03 -7.10 27.50
N GLY A 281 19.45 -8.10 26.81
CA GLY A 281 18.84 -7.94 25.50
C GLY A 281 19.82 -7.91 24.31
N TYR A 282 19.29 -8.26 23.15
CA TYR A 282 20.02 -8.37 21.87
C TYR A 282 19.38 -7.41 20.87
N ASN A 283 20.10 -6.91 19.87
CA ASN A 283 19.51 -6.06 18.81
C ASN A 283 18.83 -4.81 19.36
N ILE A 284 19.59 -3.99 20.08
CA ILE A 284 19.06 -2.77 20.73
C ILE A 284 19.53 -1.53 19.98
N GLY A 285 18.59 -0.72 19.50
CA GLY A 285 18.90 0.48 18.72
C GLY A 285 18.23 1.75 19.23
N GLY A 286 18.92 2.89 19.16
CA GLY A 286 18.29 4.17 19.54
C GLY A 286 17.07 4.54 18.67
N ILE A 287 16.96 4.02 17.45
CA ILE A 287 15.81 4.22 16.55
C ILE A 287 15.12 2.90 16.23
N ALA A 288 15.84 1.89 15.75
CA ALA A 288 15.30 0.58 15.41
C ALA A 288 16.11 -0.54 16.09
N GLY A 289 15.48 -1.53 16.70
CA GLY A 289 16.20 -2.70 17.21
C GLY A 289 16.83 -3.49 16.06
N ARG A 290 15.98 -3.99 15.17
CA ARG A 290 16.37 -4.65 13.91
C ARG A 290 15.76 -3.95 12.71
N GLN A 291 16.54 -3.82 11.64
CA GLN A 291 16.06 -3.15 10.43
C GLN A 291 16.60 -3.75 9.12
N SER A 292 15.70 -3.87 8.14
CA SER A 292 15.96 -4.23 6.73
C SER A 292 15.33 -3.24 5.72
N GLY A 293 14.57 -2.25 6.20
CA GLY A 293 13.90 -1.21 5.39
C GLY A 293 14.73 0.05 5.11
N ILE A 294 14.21 1.24 5.41
CA ILE A 294 14.97 2.51 5.36
C ILE A 294 14.91 3.22 6.72
N VAL A 295 16.07 3.63 7.24
CA VAL A 295 16.17 4.63 8.33
C VAL A 295 16.89 5.86 7.79
N SER A 296 16.21 7.01 7.73
CA SER A 296 16.80 8.21 7.11
C SER A 296 16.64 9.46 7.95
N MET A 297 17.70 10.24 8.10
CA MET A 297 17.68 11.54 8.80
C MET A 297 17.18 11.46 10.26
N CYS A 298 17.37 10.32 10.92
CA CYS A 298 16.96 10.10 12.29
C CYS A 298 18.06 10.54 13.28
N ASN A 299 17.66 10.94 14.48
CA ASN A 299 18.58 11.41 15.51
C ASN A 299 18.34 10.66 16.82
N ASN A 300 19.40 10.09 17.39
CA ASN A 300 19.38 9.56 18.75
C ASN A 300 20.25 10.41 19.67
N SER A 301 19.70 10.81 20.80
CA SER A 301 20.45 11.41 21.91
C SER A 301 20.18 10.73 23.26
N GLY A 302 19.36 9.67 23.27
CA GLY A 302 19.13 8.84 24.46
C GLY A 302 20.26 7.83 24.64
N ILE A 303 20.44 7.34 25.88
CA ILE A 303 21.41 6.28 26.18
C ILE A 303 20.87 4.96 25.60
N VAL A 304 21.74 4.19 24.95
CA VAL A 304 21.40 2.86 24.43
C VAL A 304 22.28 1.81 25.10
N SER A 305 21.66 0.86 25.79
CA SER A 305 22.37 -0.16 26.55
C SER A 305 21.89 -1.57 26.20
N GLY A 306 22.79 -2.54 26.14
CA GLY A 306 22.39 -3.93 25.93
C GLY A 306 23.49 -4.97 26.09
N ARG A 307 23.25 -6.19 25.61
CA ARG A 307 24.22 -7.29 25.66
C ARG A 307 25.00 -7.43 24.35
N LYS A 308 24.30 -7.61 23.22
CA LYS A 308 24.91 -7.91 21.91
C LYS A 308 24.17 -7.18 20.80
N ASP A 309 24.91 -6.73 19.79
CA ASP A 309 24.38 -6.05 18.60
C ASP A 309 23.62 -4.78 18.99
N VAL A 310 24.34 -3.81 19.55
CA VAL A 310 23.78 -2.58 20.11
C VAL A 310 24.28 -1.36 19.35
N GLY A 311 23.36 -0.55 18.84
CA GLY A 311 23.69 0.61 18.01
C GLY A 311 22.98 1.89 18.42
N GLY A 312 23.64 3.03 18.24
CA GLY A 312 23.01 4.33 18.51
C GLY A 312 21.79 4.63 17.62
N ILE A 313 21.69 4.03 16.43
CA ILE A 313 20.53 4.16 15.54
C ILE A 313 19.85 2.81 15.34
N VAL A 314 20.58 1.80 14.88
CA VAL A 314 20.06 0.45 14.64
C VAL A 314 20.85 -0.56 15.46
N GLY A 315 20.19 -1.49 16.17
CA GLY A 315 20.91 -2.59 16.83
C GLY A 315 21.56 -3.51 15.81
N GLN A 316 20.73 -4.19 15.02
CA GLN A 316 21.16 -5.06 13.92
C GLN A 316 20.58 -4.58 12.59
N MET A 317 21.47 -4.36 11.62
CA MET A 317 21.10 -4.16 10.23
C MET A 317 21.15 -5.50 9.50
N GLU A 318 19.98 -6.02 9.14
CA GLU A 318 19.89 -7.18 8.27
C GLU A 318 19.87 -6.72 6.80
N PRO A 319 20.55 -7.45 5.91
CA PRO A 319 20.48 -7.12 4.51
C PRO A 319 19.06 -7.28 3.98
N TYR A 320 18.65 -6.34 3.15
CA TYR A 320 17.48 -6.55 2.31
C TYR A 320 17.82 -7.59 1.26
N ILE A 321 17.05 -8.68 1.21
CA ILE A 321 17.20 -9.74 0.24
C ILE A 321 16.15 -9.56 -0.83
N GLU A 322 16.58 -9.18 -2.03
CA GLU A 322 15.70 -9.14 -3.20
C GLU A 322 15.62 -10.55 -3.80
N VAL A 323 14.43 -11.17 -3.74
CA VAL A 323 14.18 -12.49 -4.32
C VAL A 323 13.72 -12.32 -5.77
N THR A 324 14.68 -12.29 -6.71
CA THR A 324 14.40 -12.06 -8.13
C THR A 324 13.65 -13.19 -8.87
N GLU A 325 13.13 -14.21 -8.19
CA GLU A 325 12.66 -15.44 -8.87
C GLU A 325 11.31 -16.02 -8.46
N ALA A 326 10.71 -15.57 -7.35
CA ALA A 326 9.33 -15.93 -6.97
C ALA A 326 8.36 -14.79 -7.32
N GLU A 327 8.80 -13.53 -7.18
CA GLU A 327 7.99 -12.38 -7.58
C GLU A 327 7.85 -12.28 -9.10
N THR A 328 8.85 -12.64 -9.90
CA THR A 328 8.78 -12.50 -11.37
C THR A 328 7.81 -13.50 -12.01
N ILE A 329 7.78 -14.75 -11.51
CA ILE A 329 6.78 -15.74 -11.95
C ILE A 329 5.41 -15.39 -11.35
N ARG A 330 5.33 -15.04 -10.07
CA ARG A 330 4.04 -14.69 -9.43
C ARG A 330 3.43 -13.42 -10.01
N ALA A 331 4.23 -12.40 -10.30
CA ALA A 331 3.83 -11.17 -10.98
C ALA A 331 3.45 -11.46 -12.43
N SER A 332 4.22 -12.27 -13.16
CA SER A 332 3.83 -12.67 -14.52
C SER A 332 2.54 -13.51 -14.55
N VAL A 333 2.29 -14.32 -13.53
CA VAL A 333 1.04 -15.08 -13.35
C VAL A 333 -0.12 -14.16 -12.91
N ASN A 334 0.13 -13.15 -12.09
CA ASN A 334 -0.87 -12.14 -11.75
C ASN A 334 -1.23 -11.28 -12.97
N GLU A 335 -0.25 -10.84 -13.76
CA GLU A 335 -0.48 -10.14 -15.04
C GLU A 335 -1.24 -11.03 -16.04
N LEU A 336 -0.96 -12.35 -16.06
CA LEU A 336 -1.74 -13.30 -16.84
C LEU A 336 -3.19 -13.38 -16.33
N HIS A 337 -3.43 -13.41 -15.02
CA HIS A 337 -4.78 -13.37 -14.47
C HIS A 337 -5.51 -12.06 -14.83
N ASP A 338 -4.86 -10.90 -14.72
CA ASP A 338 -5.42 -9.61 -15.09
C ASP A 338 -5.77 -9.54 -16.58
N LEU A 339 -4.91 -10.09 -17.45
CA LEU A 339 -5.19 -10.19 -18.90
C LEU A 339 -6.36 -11.14 -19.19
N VAL A 340 -6.46 -12.26 -18.47
CA VAL A 340 -7.60 -13.19 -18.61
C VAL A 340 -8.90 -12.57 -18.11
N ASP A 341 -8.90 -11.85 -16.99
CA ASP A 341 -10.06 -11.14 -16.43
C ASP A 341 -10.51 -9.97 -17.33
N LYS A 342 -9.54 -9.25 -17.91
CA LYS A 342 -9.81 -8.25 -18.95
C LYS A 342 -10.44 -8.90 -20.18
N THR A 343 -9.89 -10.01 -20.65
CA THR A 343 -10.44 -10.77 -21.79
C THR A 343 -11.87 -11.25 -21.51
N LEU A 344 -12.16 -11.73 -20.29
CA LEU A 344 -13.49 -12.17 -19.86
C LEU A 344 -14.49 -11.01 -19.76
N THR A 345 -14.01 -9.83 -19.34
CA THR A 345 -14.81 -8.60 -19.29
C THR A 345 -15.13 -8.10 -20.70
N ASP A 346 -14.13 -8.02 -21.58
CA ASP A 346 -14.29 -7.59 -22.98
C ASP A 346 -15.18 -8.58 -23.77
N LEU A 347 -15.09 -9.90 -23.48
CA LEU A 347 -16.03 -10.91 -23.99
C LEU A 347 -17.46 -10.72 -23.48
N THR A 348 -17.62 -10.33 -22.22
CA THR A 348 -18.94 -10.10 -21.59
C THR A 348 -19.60 -8.84 -22.15
N ASP A 349 -18.82 -7.78 -22.34
CA ASP A 349 -19.28 -6.53 -22.93
C ASP A 349 -19.61 -6.69 -24.41
N GLY A 350 -18.75 -7.38 -25.17
CA GLY A 350 -19.04 -7.76 -26.56
C GLY A 350 -20.31 -8.60 -26.70
N LYS A 351 -20.53 -9.57 -25.79
CA LYS A 351 -21.78 -10.35 -25.72
C LYS A 351 -23.00 -9.45 -25.51
N ASN A 352 -22.92 -8.47 -24.61
CA ASN A 352 -24.05 -7.58 -24.31
C ASN A 352 -24.36 -6.64 -25.48
N VAL A 353 -23.35 -6.14 -26.20
CA VAL A 353 -23.53 -5.28 -27.38
C VAL A 353 -24.11 -6.07 -28.56
N VAL A 354 -23.55 -7.26 -28.87
CA VAL A 354 -24.07 -8.15 -29.92
C VAL A 354 -25.51 -8.57 -29.61
N HIS A 355 -25.82 -8.85 -28.34
CA HIS A 355 -27.19 -9.16 -27.92
C HIS A 355 -28.14 -7.98 -28.13
N ALA A 356 -27.71 -6.74 -27.88
CA ALA A 356 -28.53 -5.55 -28.09
C ALA A 356 -28.81 -5.30 -29.59
N ASP A 357 -27.81 -5.47 -30.45
CA ASP A 357 -27.99 -5.31 -31.91
C ASP A 357 -28.87 -6.43 -32.49
N LEU A 358 -28.73 -7.67 -32.00
CA LEU A 358 -29.59 -8.79 -32.43
C LEU A 358 -31.05 -8.61 -31.98
N GLU A 359 -31.28 -8.03 -30.81
CA GLU A 359 -32.63 -7.72 -30.31
C GLU A 359 -33.30 -6.64 -31.17
N ALA A 360 -32.55 -5.59 -31.58
CA ALA A 360 -33.04 -4.56 -32.48
C ALA A 360 -33.36 -5.12 -33.88
N VAL A 361 -32.52 -6.00 -34.43
CA VAL A 361 -32.81 -6.72 -35.68
C VAL A 361 -34.09 -7.55 -35.56
N ARG A 362 -34.30 -8.23 -34.43
CA ARG A 362 -35.51 -9.02 -34.19
C ARG A 362 -36.77 -8.15 -34.18
N GLU A 363 -36.74 -7.03 -33.45
CA GLU A 363 -37.87 -6.10 -33.34
C GLU A 363 -38.29 -5.54 -34.71
N HIS A 364 -37.33 -5.06 -35.50
CA HIS A 364 -37.62 -4.54 -36.83
C HIS A 364 -38.01 -5.62 -37.84
N ALA A 365 -37.50 -6.85 -37.69
CA ALA A 365 -37.94 -7.99 -38.49
C ALA A 365 -39.39 -8.38 -38.20
N ASP A 366 -39.80 -8.37 -36.93
CA ASP A 366 -41.20 -8.61 -36.54
C ASP A 366 -42.11 -7.52 -37.14
N ASN A 367 -41.73 -6.24 -37.06
CA ASN A 367 -42.49 -5.14 -37.67
C ASN A 367 -42.58 -5.26 -39.21
N ALA A 368 -41.49 -5.62 -39.89
CA ALA A 368 -41.50 -5.84 -41.34
C ALA A 368 -42.41 -7.00 -41.75
N VAL A 369 -42.49 -8.06 -40.95
CA VAL A 369 -43.41 -9.19 -41.17
C VAL A 369 -44.87 -8.73 -41.00
N ASP A 370 -45.17 -7.93 -39.97
CA ASP A 370 -46.52 -7.42 -39.74
C ASP A 370 -47.00 -6.51 -40.89
N VAL A 371 -46.15 -5.58 -41.36
CA VAL A 371 -46.46 -4.74 -42.52
C VAL A 371 -46.60 -5.58 -43.80
N GLY A 372 -45.78 -6.62 -43.95
CA GLY A 372 -45.88 -7.59 -45.04
C GLY A 372 -47.20 -8.36 -45.05
N HIS A 373 -47.74 -8.72 -43.88
CA HIS A 373 -49.05 -9.34 -43.75
C HIS A 373 -50.18 -8.40 -44.18
N LEU A 374 -50.14 -7.14 -43.74
CA LEU A 374 -51.11 -6.11 -44.16
C LEU A 374 -51.13 -5.93 -45.68
N MET A 375 -49.95 -5.83 -46.30
CA MET A 375 -49.84 -5.72 -47.76
C MET A 375 -50.32 -6.98 -48.51
N ALA A 376 -50.08 -8.17 -47.95
CA ALA A 376 -50.54 -9.42 -48.55
C ALA A 376 -52.07 -9.56 -48.53
N ASP A 377 -52.71 -9.10 -47.45
CA ASP A 377 -54.16 -9.05 -47.33
C ASP A 377 -54.75 -8.06 -48.35
N GLU A 378 -54.18 -6.87 -48.49
CA GLU A 378 -54.60 -5.85 -49.48
C GLU A 378 -54.46 -6.34 -50.94
N VAL A 379 -53.37 -7.05 -51.26
CA VAL A 379 -53.16 -7.66 -52.59
C VAL A 379 -54.15 -8.81 -52.84
N SER A 380 -54.46 -9.60 -51.82
CA SER A 380 -55.41 -10.70 -51.93
C SER A 380 -56.84 -10.18 -52.16
N GLU A 381 -57.24 -9.10 -51.49
CA GLU A 381 -58.52 -8.43 -51.72
C GLU A 381 -58.62 -7.83 -53.14
N PHE A 382 -57.55 -7.17 -53.61
CA PHE A 382 -57.47 -6.67 -54.99
C PHE A 382 -57.58 -7.80 -56.03
N ALA A 383 -56.86 -8.90 -55.81
CA ALA A 383 -56.87 -10.04 -56.72
C ALA A 383 -58.25 -10.72 -56.76
N ASN A 384 -58.85 -11.01 -55.61
CA ASN A 384 -60.17 -11.64 -55.52
C ASN A 384 -61.25 -10.77 -56.18
N SER A 385 -61.28 -9.47 -55.86
CA SER A 385 -62.28 -8.56 -56.42
C SER A 385 -62.21 -8.43 -57.95
N ASN A 386 -61.03 -8.60 -58.54
CA ASN A 386 -60.84 -8.52 -59.99
C ASN A 386 -60.97 -9.89 -60.68
N MET A 387 -60.71 -10.99 -59.98
CA MET A 387 -60.92 -12.36 -60.47
C MET A 387 -62.42 -12.68 -60.63
N ASP A 388 -63.25 -12.23 -59.69
CA ASP A 388 -64.72 -12.34 -59.79
C ASP A 388 -65.26 -11.65 -61.06
N GLN A 389 -64.64 -10.56 -61.52
CA GLN A 389 -65.05 -9.87 -62.75
C GLN A 389 -64.64 -10.63 -64.02
N LEU A 390 -63.53 -11.37 -63.98
CA LEU A 390 -63.05 -12.18 -65.10
C LEU A 390 -63.90 -13.44 -65.31
N ASP A 391 -64.40 -14.04 -64.22
CA ASP A 391 -65.34 -15.16 -64.31
C ASP A 391 -66.66 -14.76 -64.99
N LEU A 392 -67.18 -13.56 -64.67
CA LEU A 392 -68.38 -13.01 -65.34
C LEU A 392 -68.18 -12.75 -66.84
N ILE A 393 -66.97 -12.37 -67.26
CA ILE A 393 -66.65 -12.19 -68.69
C ILE A 393 -66.64 -13.55 -69.39
N THR A 394 -66.05 -14.56 -68.75
CA THR A 394 -65.93 -15.91 -69.30
C THR A 394 -67.30 -16.57 -69.49
N GLU A 395 -68.19 -16.47 -68.51
CA GLU A 395 -69.56 -17.01 -68.58
C GLU A 395 -70.36 -16.39 -69.74
N ARG A 396 -70.20 -15.08 -69.98
CA ARG A 396 -70.89 -14.39 -71.07
C ARG A 396 -70.41 -14.85 -72.45
N LEU A 397 -69.13 -15.18 -72.57
CA LEU A 397 -68.51 -15.63 -73.81
C LEU A 397 -68.84 -17.09 -74.14
N GLU A 398 -68.93 -17.97 -73.14
CA GLU A 398 -69.39 -19.36 -73.32
C GLU A 398 -70.81 -19.42 -73.89
N TYR A 399 -71.73 -18.58 -73.39
CA TYR A 399 -73.11 -18.56 -73.88
C TYR A 399 -73.24 -18.19 -75.37
N VAL A 400 -72.40 -17.26 -75.84
CA VAL A 400 -72.33 -16.87 -77.26
C VAL A 400 -71.83 -18.04 -78.11
N ALA A 401 -70.80 -18.73 -77.63
CA ALA A 401 -70.19 -19.87 -78.31
C ALA A 401 -71.15 -21.05 -78.46
N ASP A 402 -71.87 -21.43 -77.38
CA ASP A 402 -72.80 -22.55 -77.38
C ASP A 402 -74.03 -22.32 -78.29
N SER A 403 -74.44 -21.06 -78.44
CA SER A 403 -75.65 -20.70 -79.20
C SER A 403 -75.39 -20.54 -80.71
N MET A 404 -74.12 -20.36 -81.11
CA MET A 404 -73.74 -20.04 -82.49
C MET A 404 -73.89 -21.19 -83.50
N PRO A 405 -73.53 -22.45 -83.19
CA PRO A 405 -73.62 -23.56 -84.15
C PRO A 405 -75.03 -23.78 -84.70
N ALA A 406 -76.06 -23.66 -83.84
CA ALA A 406 -77.45 -23.81 -84.25
C ALA A 406 -77.90 -22.71 -85.23
N VAL A 407 -77.39 -21.48 -85.07
CA VAL A 407 -77.64 -20.36 -85.99
C VAL A 407 -77.01 -20.65 -87.37
N LEU A 408 -75.78 -21.17 -87.38
CA LEU A 408 -75.02 -21.50 -88.60
C LEU A 408 -75.67 -22.62 -89.41
N ASP A 409 -76.15 -23.67 -88.73
CA ASP A 409 -76.86 -24.79 -89.37
C ASP A 409 -78.14 -24.30 -90.07
N SER A 410 -78.88 -23.40 -89.43
CA SER A 410 -80.10 -22.82 -90.00
C SER A 410 -79.82 -21.98 -91.26
N PHE A 411 -78.79 -21.13 -91.28
CA PHE A 411 -78.42 -20.38 -92.49
C PHE A 411 -77.93 -21.29 -93.63
N SER A 412 -77.13 -22.31 -93.30
CA SER A 412 -76.66 -23.30 -94.28
C SER A 412 -77.82 -24.07 -94.91
N ALA A 413 -78.78 -24.50 -94.10
CA ALA A 413 -80.00 -25.14 -94.58
C ALA A 413 -80.85 -24.19 -95.44
N ALA A 414 -80.87 -22.89 -95.15
CA ALA A 414 -81.57 -21.90 -95.97
C ALA A 414 -80.98 -21.76 -97.37
N SER A 415 -79.65 -21.69 -97.51
CA SER A 415 -78.97 -21.65 -98.81
C SER A 415 -79.14 -22.95 -99.60
N ALA A 416 -79.04 -24.11 -98.93
CA ALA A 416 -79.28 -25.40 -99.59
C ALA A 416 -80.69 -25.48 -100.22
N ASN A 417 -81.71 -25.01 -99.50
CA ASN A 417 -83.07 -24.95 -100.02
C ASN A 417 -83.21 -23.96 -101.19
N MET A 418 -82.50 -22.82 -101.18
CA MET A 418 -82.48 -21.88 -102.33
C MET A 418 -81.87 -22.49 -103.59
N ASN A 419 -80.80 -23.26 -103.45
CA ASN A 419 -80.21 -23.96 -104.60
C ASN A 419 -81.17 -25.03 -105.15
N ASN A 420 -81.81 -25.80 -104.27
CA ASN A 420 -82.81 -26.80 -104.67
C ASN A 420 -84.01 -26.17 -105.40
N MET A 421 -84.44 -24.97 -104.97
CA MET A 421 -85.46 -24.19 -105.67
C MET A 421 -85.00 -23.80 -107.08
N GLY A 422 -83.78 -23.27 -107.21
CA GLY A 422 -83.20 -22.91 -108.52
C GLY A 422 -83.10 -24.12 -109.46
N ASP A 423 -82.75 -25.29 -108.93
CA ASP A 423 -82.70 -26.52 -109.72
C ASP A 423 -84.09 -26.98 -110.20
N ALA A 424 -85.12 -26.82 -109.37
CA ALA A 424 -86.52 -27.07 -109.78
C ALA A 424 -86.94 -26.14 -110.93
N LEU A 425 -86.54 -24.87 -110.89
CA LEU A 425 -86.82 -23.91 -111.97
C LEU A 425 -86.01 -24.17 -113.25
N LYS A 426 -84.74 -24.59 -113.13
CA LYS A 426 -83.95 -25.03 -114.30
C LYS A 426 -84.57 -26.25 -114.97
N LYS A 427 -85.11 -27.17 -114.17
CA LYS A 427 -85.82 -28.34 -114.68
C LYS A 427 -87.09 -27.94 -115.44
N LEU A 428 -87.86 -26.99 -114.92
CA LEU A 428 -88.99 -26.37 -115.62
C LEU A 428 -88.56 -25.70 -116.94
N ASN A 429 -87.47 -24.92 -116.93
CA ASN A 429 -86.95 -24.22 -118.12
C ASN A 429 -86.37 -25.16 -119.20
N ASN A 430 -86.05 -26.41 -118.85
CA ASN A 430 -85.58 -27.42 -119.79
C ASN A 430 -86.70 -28.31 -120.33
N ASP A 431 -87.95 -28.11 -119.89
CA ASP A 431 -89.09 -28.78 -120.46
C ASP A 431 -89.39 -28.23 -121.87
N ILE A 432 -89.04 -29.03 -122.88
CA ILE A 432 -89.05 -28.67 -124.30
C ILE A 432 -90.47 -28.29 -124.78
N ASP A 433 -91.52 -28.89 -124.22
CA ASP A 433 -92.89 -28.66 -124.68
C ASP A 433 -93.42 -27.28 -124.26
N ILE A 434 -93.08 -26.82 -123.06
CA ILE A 434 -93.46 -25.48 -122.58
C ILE A 434 -92.59 -24.42 -123.25
N LYS A 435 -91.28 -24.67 -123.36
CA LYS A 435 -90.33 -23.73 -123.95
C LYS A 435 -90.62 -23.44 -125.42
N ALA A 436 -90.96 -24.46 -126.21
CA ALA A 436 -91.34 -24.26 -127.61
C ALA A 436 -92.62 -23.41 -127.78
N GLN A 437 -93.56 -23.49 -126.83
CA GLN A 437 -94.81 -22.73 -126.87
C GLN A 437 -94.63 -21.29 -126.42
N ILE A 438 -93.88 -21.07 -125.34
CA ILE A 438 -93.51 -19.73 -124.88
C ILE A 438 -92.68 -19.03 -125.96
N ASP A 439 -91.70 -19.72 -126.56
CA ASP A 439 -90.86 -19.17 -127.63
C ASP A 439 -91.62 -18.75 -128.88
N ALA A 440 -92.78 -19.37 -129.14
CA ALA A 440 -93.65 -19.01 -130.26
C ALA A 440 -94.38 -17.66 -130.03
N ASN A 441 -94.53 -17.22 -128.77
CA ASN A 441 -95.06 -15.91 -128.43
C ASN A 441 -93.92 -15.01 -127.92
N SER A 442 -93.46 -14.11 -128.78
CA SER A 442 -92.32 -13.25 -128.47
C SER A 442 -92.50 -12.39 -127.21
N GLU A 443 -93.73 -11.98 -126.87
CA GLU A 443 -93.99 -11.16 -125.69
C GLU A 443 -93.93 -11.98 -124.38
N ASP A 444 -94.45 -13.20 -124.40
CA ASP A 444 -94.42 -14.10 -123.24
C ASP A 444 -93.01 -14.65 -123.00
N LYS A 445 -92.28 -14.97 -124.07
CA LYS A 445 -90.87 -15.36 -124.01
C LYS A 445 -90.02 -14.30 -123.33
N GLU A 446 -90.15 -13.03 -123.73
CA GLU A 446 -89.37 -11.94 -123.16
C GLU A 446 -89.67 -11.74 -121.67
N LYS A 447 -90.94 -11.85 -121.26
CA LYS A 447 -91.34 -11.78 -119.84
C LYS A 447 -90.84 -12.98 -119.02
N TYR A 448 -90.92 -14.20 -119.56
CA TYR A 448 -90.46 -15.42 -118.89
C TYR A 448 -88.93 -15.41 -118.71
N ASP A 449 -88.18 -15.13 -119.78
CA ASP A 449 -86.71 -15.07 -119.73
C ASP A 449 -86.24 -13.96 -118.77
N ALA A 450 -86.92 -12.80 -118.76
CA ALA A 450 -86.62 -11.73 -117.81
C ALA A 450 -86.91 -12.16 -116.36
N ALA A 451 -88.01 -12.88 -116.10
CA ALA A 451 -88.35 -13.37 -114.78
C ALA A 451 -87.36 -14.44 -114.28
N ILE A 452 -86.98 -15.41 -115.12
CA ILE A 452 -85.99 -16.43 -114.77
C ILE A 452 -84.62 -15.80 -114.50
N ASN A 453 -84.15 -14.88 -115.35
CA ASN A 453 -82.88 -14.18 -115.11
C ASN A 453 -82.91 -13.37 -113.81
N LYS A 454 -84.05 -12.74 -113.48
CA LYS A 454 -84.21 -12.00 -112.22
C LYS A 454 -84.18 -12.95 -111.01
N ILE A 455 -84.82 -14.12 -111.11
CA ILE A 455 -84.78 -15.15 -110.06
C ILE A 455 -83.36 -15.68 -109.90
N ASP A 456 -82.66 -16.05 -110.98
CA ASP A 456 -81.27 -16.55 -110.91
C ASP A 456 -80.35 -15.51 -110.27
N SER A 457 -80.46 -14.25 -110.67
CA SER A 457 -79.70 -13.14 -110.05
C SER A 457 -80.07 -12.93 -108.58
N ALA A 458 -81.31 -13.21 -108.18
CA ALA A 458 -81.74 -13.10 -106.79
C ALA A 458 -81.32 -14.31 -105.95
N ILE A 459 -81.28 -15.52 -106.52
CA ILE A 459 -80.71 -16.72 -105.89
C ILE A 459 -79.19 -16.53 -105.69
N GLU A 460 -78.49 -16.00 -106.69
CA GLU A 460 -77.07 -15.64 -106.57
C GLU A 460 -76.88 -14.60 -105.48
N ARG A 461 -77.66 -13.51 -105.45
CA ARG A 461 -77.59 -12.52 -104.36
C ARG A 461 -77.90 -13.10 -102.98
N PHE A 462 -78.90 -13.97 -102.85
CA PHE A 462 -79.23 -14.64 -101.58
C PHE A 462 -78.08 -15.53 -101.13
N ASN A 463 -77.57 -16.37 -102.03
CA ASN A 463 -76.46 -17.26 -101.74
C ASN A 463 -75.16 -16.50 -101.50
N ASP A 464 -74.91 -15.39 -102.20
CA ASP A 464 -73.75 -14.52 -101.96
C ASP A 464 -73.90 -13.79 -100.61
N SER A 465 -75.11 -13.43 -100.20
CA SER A 465 -75.34 -12.88 -98.85
C SER A 465 -75.08 -13.93 -97.75
N VAL A 466 -75.26 -15.22 -98.07
CA VAL A 466 -74.90 -16.37 -97.21
C VAL A 466 -73.44 -16.81 -97.37
N LYS A 467 -72.80 -16.65 -98.54
CA LYS A 467 -71.44 -17.14 -98.85
C LYS A 467 -70.34 -16.10 -98.73
N ASN A 468 -70.62 -14.83 -99.02
CA ASN A 468 -69.72 -13.69 -98.82
C ASN A 468 -69.90 -13.03 -97.46
N GLY A 469 -70.82 -13.51 -96.62
CA GLY A 469 -70.68 -13.25 -95.20
C GLY A 469 -69.44 -14.01 -94.73
N SER A 470 -68.56 -13.32 -94.03
CA SER A 470 -67.87 -13.63 -92.77
C SER A 470 -68.04 -15.00 -92.07
N TRP A 471 -68.68 -16.00 -92.68
CA TRP A 471 -69.21 -17.25 -92.13
C TRP A 471 -68.19 -18.37 -92.13
N ASP A 472 -67.54 -18.62 -93.27
CA ASP A 472 -66.42 -19.57 -93.36
C ASP A 472 -65.24 -19.08 -92.51
N GLU A 473 -65.11 -17.75 -92.37
CA GLU A 473 -64.11 -17.11 -91.52
C GLU A 473 -64.44 -17.31 -90.05
N ILE A 474 -65.69 -17.09 -89.62
CA ILE A 474 -66.12 -17.40 -88.24
C ILE A 474 -65.97 -18.90 -87.95
N ASP A 475 -66.38 -19.77 -88.86
CA ASP A 475 -66.27 -21.23 -88.69
C ASP A 475 -64.82 -21.69 -88.61
N ALA A 476 -63.92 -21.09 -89.41
CA ALA A 476 -62.48 -21.36 -89.36
C ALA A 476 -61.82 -20.82 -88.09
N ILE A 477 -62.25 -19.66 -87.57
CA ILE A 477 -61.78 -19.13 -86.28
C ILE A 477 -62.20 -20.07 -85.15
N LEU A 478 -63.45 -20.52 -85.19
CA LEU A 478 -64.05 -21.35 -84.15
C LEU A 478 -63.63 -22.81 -84.21
N LYS A 479 -63.02 -23.31 -85.29
CA LYS A 479 -62.55 -24.71 -85.41
C LYS A 479 -61.04 -24.84 -85.25
N ASP A 480 -60.63 -25.92 -84.60
CA ASP A 480 -59.22 -26.34 -84.53
C ASP A 480 -58.76 -27.01 -85.84
N GLU A 481 -57.48 -27.37 -85.93
CA GLU A 481 -56.89 -28.01 -87.12
C GLU A 481 -57.55 -29.38 -87.45
N ASN A 482 -58.30 -29.98 -86.52
CA ASN A 482 -59.00 -31.25 -86.69
C ASN A 482 -60.47 -31.07 -87.09
N GLY A 483 -60.95 -29.82 -87.20
CA GLY A 483 -62.32 -29.48 -87.53
C GLY A 483 -63.30 -29.57 -86.34
N ASN A 484 -62.81 -29.73 -85.11
CA ASN A 484 -63.63 -29.63 -83.90
C ASN A 484 -63.75 -28.17 -83.48
N TYR A 485 -64.90 -27.78 -82.93
CA TYR A 485 -65.04 -26.43 -82.38
C TYR A 485 -64.14 -26.26 -81.14
N LYS A 486 -63.31 -25.20 -81.14
CA LYS A 486 -62.47 -24.78 -80.02
C LYS A 486 -63.35 -24.34 -78.86
N ASP A 487 -62.84 -24.50 -77.63
CA ASP A 487 -63.42 -23.80 -76.49
C ASP A 487 -63.20 -22.30 -76.71
N PHE A 488 -64.21 -21.48 -76.42
CA PHE A 488 -64.12 -20.04 -76.63
C PHE A 488 -63.01 -19.39 -75.78
N ARG A 489 -62.62 -20.03 -74.67
CA ARG A 489 -61.45 -19.64 -73.86
C ARG A 489 -60.13 -19.72 -74.64
N ASP A 490 -60.04 -20.61 -75.61
CA ASP A 490 -58.84 -20.88 -76.40
C ASP A 490 -58.69 -19.90 -77.59
N LEU A 491 -59.68 -19.05 -77.83
CA LEU A 491 -59.60 -17.96 -78.80
C LEU A 491 -58.79 -16.78 -78.23
N THR A 492 -57.87 -16.25 -79.04
CA THR A 492 -57.14 -15.02 -78.75
C THR A 492 -58.07 -13.80 -78.74
N ASP A 493 -57.65 -12.71 -78.08
CA ASP A 493 -58.47 -11.49 -78.02
C ASP A 493 -58.74 -10.88 -79.40
N ASP A 494 -57.80 -11.02 -80.34
CA ASP A 494 -57.97 -10.60 -81.73
C ASP A 494 -59.00 -11.49 -82.46
N GLU A 495 -58.94 -12.82 -82.30
CA GLU A 495 -59.93 -13.76 -82.85
C GLU A 495 -61.35 -13.49 -82.28
N LYS A 496 -61.45 -13.20 -80.98
CA LYS A 496 -62.73 -12.87 -80.32
C LYS A 496 -63.35 -11.59 -80.87
N LYS A 497 -62.52 -10.55 -81.07
CA LYS A 497 -62.95 -9.28 -81.65
C LYS A 497 -63.38 -9.44 -83.10
N GLU A 498 -62.65 -10.23 -83.87
CA GLU A 498 -62.95 -10.51 -85.26
C GLU A 498 -64.29 -11.26 -85.41
N VAL A 499 -64.55 -12.29 -84.59
CA VAL A 499 -65.86 -12.97 -84.56
C VAL A 499 -67.00 -11.98 -84.28
N LEU A 500 -66.83 -11.06 -83.33
CA LEU A 500 -67.84 -10.05 -82.96
C LEU A 500 -68.14 -9.04 -84.07
N GLU A 501 -67.11 -8.52 -84.75
CA GLU A 501 -67.28 -7.61 -85.89
C GLU A 501 -67.99 -8.31 -87.06
N LYS A 502 -67.59 -9.55 -87.34
CA LYS A 502 -68.12 -10.40 -88.41
C LYS A 502 -69.58 -10.81 -88.20
N LEU A 503 -70.01 -11.00 -86.95
CA LEU A 503 -71.42 -11.25 -86.59
C LEU A 503 -72.33 -10.04 -86.84
N ILE A 504 -71.80 -8.82 -86.77
CA ILE A 504 -72.56 -7.60 -87.07
C ILE A 504 -72.81 -7.50 -88.59
N ASP A 505 -71.82 -7.83 -89.43
CA ASP A 505 -71.96 -7.84 -90.90
C ASP A 505 -73.03 -8.84 -91.36
N ILE A 506 -73.07 -10.01 -90.71
CA ILE A 506 -74.06 -11.07 -90.92
C ILE A 506 -75.50 -10.60 -90.73
N MET A 507 -75.74 -9.81 -89.68
CA MET A 507 -77.09 -9.27 -89.41
C MET A 507 -77.51 -8.23 -90.44
N GLN A 508 -76.56 -7.48 -91.00
CA GLN A 508 -76.85 -6.53 -92.09
C GLN A 508 -77.23 -7.28 -93.38
N ASN A 509 -76.56 -8.39 -93.67
CA ASN A 509 -76.85 -9.23 -94.84
C ASN A 509 -78.20 -9.98 -94.75
N ALA A 510 -78.78 -10.12 -93.55
CA ALA A 510 -80.11 -10.70 -93.38
C ALA A 510 -81.24 -9.86 -94.00
N GLU A 511 -81.05 -8.54 -94.06
CA GLU A 511 -81.95 -7.65 -94.79
C GLU A 511 -81.89 -7.92 -96.30
N ASP A 512 -80.69 -8.09 -96.85
CA ASP A 512 -80.46 -8.40 -98.26
C ASP A 512 -81.01 -9.79 -98.67
N MET A 513 -80.85 -10.79 -97.79
CA MET A 513 -81.47 -12.12 -97.96
C MET A 513 -82.99 -12.04 -98.03
N SER A 514 -83.61 -11.24 -97.15
CA SER A 514 -85.06 -11.03 -97.15
C SER A 514 -85.55 -10.34 -98.43
N GLN A 515 -84.82 -9.33 -98.90
CA GLN A 515 -85.13 -8.65 -100.17
C GLN A 515 -84.98 -9.58 -101.38
N ALA A 516 -83.91 -10.40 -101.41
CA ALA A 516 -83.69 -11.38 -102.47
C ALA A 516 -84.79 -12.45 -102.50
N ALA A 517 -85.23 -12.96 -101.35
CA ALA A 517 -86.36 -13.88 -101.26
C ALA A 517 -87.67 -13.24 -101.77
N GLY A 518 -87.89 -11.95 -101.50
CA GLY A 518 -89.01 -11.18 -102.04
C GLY A 518 -88.96 -11.01 -103.56
N ASP A 519 -87.77 -10.74 -104.11
CA ASP A 519 -87.56 -10.67 -105.57
C ASP A 519 -87.80 -12.02 -106.26
N ILE A 520 -87.37 -13.12 -105.64
CA ILE A 520 -87.63 -14.49 -106.10
C ILE A 520 -89.13 -14.77 -106.13
N MET A 521 -89.86 -14.45 -105.06
CA MET A 521 -91.30 -14.67 -104.96
C MET A 521 -92.07 -13.93 -106.07
N ASN A 522 -91.71 -12.67 -106.33
CA ASN A 522 -92.30 -11.86 -107.41
C ASN A 522 -91.99 -12.44 -108.80
N GLY A 523 -90.75 -12.94 -108.99
CA GLY A 523 -90.36 -13.60 -110.21
C GLY A 523 -91.12 -14.91 -110.44
N LEU A 524 -91.29 -15.72 -109.40
CA LEU A 524 -92.04 -16.98 -109.44
C LEU A 524 -93.52 -16.75 -109.79
N ASP A 525 -94.13 -15.71 -109.24
CA ASP A 525 -95.51 -15.31 -109.57
C ASP A 525 -95.64 -14.93 -111.06
N THR A 526 -94.65 -14.19 -111.58
CA THR A 526 -94.58 -13.85 -113.01
C THR A 526 -94.38 -15.09 -113.89
N VAL A 527 -93.49 -16.00 -113.48
CA VAL A 527 -93.26 -17.29 -114.15
C VAL A 527 -94.55 -18.12 -114.18
N TYR A 528 -95.25 -18.20 -113.06
CA TYR A 528 -96.53 -18.92 -112.94
C TYR A 528 -97.59 -18.31 -113.85
N ASP A 529 -97.77 -16.99 -113.83
CA ASP A 529 -98.76 -16.29 -114.67
C ASP A 529 -98.50 -16.46 -116.17
N VAL A 530 -97.23 -16.43 -116.60
CA VAL A 530 -96.85 -16.65 -117.99
C VAL A 530 -97.04 -18.12 -118.39
N VAL A 531 -96.73 -19.07 -117.51
CA VAL A 531 -96.76 -20.51 -117.80
C VAL A 531 -98.18 -21.09 -117.71
N LYS A 532 -99.03 -20.57 -116.82
CA LYS A 532 -100.38 -21.06 -116.52
C LYS A 532 -101.29 -21.31 -117.75
N PRO A 533 -101.39 -20.42 -118.76
CA PRO A 533 -102.22 -20.64 -119.95
C PRO A 533 -101.77 -21.82 -120.83
N TYR A 534 -100.51 -22.24 -120.69
CA TYR A 534 -99.88 -23.32 -121.44
C TYR A 534 -99.96 -24.64 -120.68
N VAL A 535 -99.91 -24.61 -119.35
CA VAL A 535 -100.03 -25.80 -118.49
C VAL A 535 -101.44 -26.38 -118.49
N GLU A 536 -102.50 -25.57 -118.62
CA GLU A 536 -103.88 -26.09 -118.72
C GLU A 536 -104.13 -27.03 -119.93
N ARG A 537 -103.16 -27.14 -120.87
CA ARG A 537 -103.24 -28.00 -122.06
C ARG A 537 -102.13 -29.06 -122.15
N ALA A 538 -101.19 -29.11 -121.22
CA ALA A 538 -100.08 -30.08 -121.16
C ALA A 538 -100.09 -30.88 -119.84
N VAL A 539 -99.46 -32.07 -119.83
CA VAL A 539 -99.51 -33.09 -118.75
C VAL A 539 -98.90 -32.60 -117.42
N ASP A 540 -99.50 -33.00 -116.28
CA ASP A 540 -99.32 -32.65 -114.84
C ASP A 540 -97.93 -32.19 -114.28
N ASN A 541 -96.79 -32.42 -114.95
CA ASN A 541 -95.45 -32.31 -114.33
C ASN A 541 -94.95 -30.86 -114.07
N ALA A 542 -95.45 -29.86 -114.80
CA ALA A 542 -94.97 -28.48 -114.66
C ALA A 542 -95.52 -27.74 -113.44
N GLY A 543 -96.73 -28.09 -112.99
CA GLY A 543 -97.30 -27.58 -111.74
C GLY A 543 -96.51 -28.08 -110.52
N ASP A 544 -96.15 -29.36 -110.52
CA ASP A 544 -95.38 -29.99 -109.43
C ASP A 544 -93.98 -29.37 -109.26
N ASP A 545 -93.30 -28.99 -110.35
CA ASP A 545 -91.97 -28.36 -110.28
C ASP A 545 -92.06 -26.90 -109.76
N ILE A 546 -93.14 -26.16 -110.06
CA ILE A 546 -93.40 -24.82 -109.47
C ILE A 546 -93.74 -24.94 -107.98
N ASP A 547 -94.63 -25.87 -107.61
CA ASP A 547 -94.98 -26.12 -106.20
C ASP A 547 -93.76 -26.55 -105.38
N ARG A 548 -92.87 -27.34 -105.98
CA ARG A 548 -91.58 -27.70 -105.38
C ARG A 548 -90.70 -26.47 -105.17
N ALA A 549 -90.58 -25.59 -106.15
CA ALA A 549 -89.81 -24.35 -106.02
C ALA A 549 -90.36 -23.46 -104.87
N VAL A 550 -91.68 -23.27 -104.80
CA VAL A 550 -92.33 -22.48 -103.74
C VAL A 550 -92.13 -23.11 -102.36
N ASN A 551 -92.24 -24.44 -102.24
CA ASN A 551 -92.02 -25.15 -100.97
C ASN A 551 -90.58 -25.03 -100.47
N GLU A 552 -89.59 -25.16 -101.37
CA GLU A 552 -88.18 -24.97 -101.00
C GLU A 552 -87.87 -23.50 -100.62
N LEU A 553 -88.54 -22.53 -101.25
CA LEU A 553 -88.49 -21.12 -100.84
C LEU A 553 -89.01 -20.89 -99.43
N GLN A 554 -90.17 -21.46 -99.10
CA GLN A 554 -90.75 -21.34 -97.76
C GLN A 554 -89.86 -21.95 -96.68
N LYS A 555 -89.26 -23.12 -96.95
CA LYS A 555 -88.29 -23.74 -96.02
C LYS A 555 -87.06 -22.86 -95.82
N SER A 556 -86.54 -22.24 -96.88
CA SER A 556 -85.41 -21.33 -96.79
C SER A 556 -85.72 -20.10 -95.93
N ILE A 557 -86.89 -19.49 -96.13
CA ILE A 557 -87.35 -18.34 -95.32
C ILE A 557 -87.52 -18.73 -93.84
N SER A 558 -88.09 -19.92 -93.57
CA SER A 558 -88.23 -20.42 -92.20
C SER A 558 -86.87 -20.57 -91.52
N ASN A 559 -85.94 -21.25 -92.18
CA ASN A 559 -84.59 -21.45 -91.65
C ASN A 559 -83.83 -20.12 -91.46
N THR A 560 -84.02 -19.15 -92.35
CA THR A 560 -83.46 -17.80 -92.20
C THR A 560 -84.00 -17.10 -90.94
N ASN A 561 -85.31 -17.20 -90.68
CA ASN A 561 -85.93 -16.63 -89.48
C ASN A 561 -85.47 -17.32 -88.19
N ASP A 562 -85.30 -18.64 -88.21
CA ASP A 562 -84.80 -19.39 -87.06
C ASP A 562 -83.38 -18.94 -86.69
N ALA A 563 -82.53 -18.73 -87.69
CA ALA A 563 -81.18 -18.21 -87.50
C ALA A 563 -81.19 -16.76 -86.93
N ILE A 564 -82.04 -15.88 -87.44
CA ILE A 564 -82.21 -14.51 -86.93
C ILE A 564 -82.73 -14.50 -85.49
N ASN A 565 -83.64 -15.42 -85.14
CA ASN A 565 -84.14 -15.54 -83.77
C ASN A 565 -83.08 -16.05 -82.80
N GLY A 566 -82.24 -16.99 -83.24
CA GLY A 566 -81.06 -17.41 -82.47
C GLY A 566 -80.10 -16.25 -82.19
N LEU A 567 -79.81 -15.42 -83.20
CA LEU A 567 -79.00 -14.21 -83.04
C LEU A 567 -79.62 -13.21 -82.05
N LYS A 568 -80.93 -12.98 -82.09
CA LYS A 568 -81.63 -12.12 -81.11
C LYS A 568 -81.57 -12.67 -79.68
N GLY A 569 -81.59 -13.99 -79.51
CA GLY A 569 -81.43 -14.66 -78.23
C GLY A 569 -80.08 -14.31 -77.58
N ILE A 570 -79.00 -14.37 -78.37
CA ILE A 570 -77.65 -14.00 -77.95
C ILE A 570 -77.59 -12.53 -77.50
N PHE A 571 -78.11 -11.60 -78.30
CA PHE A 571 -78.10 -10.17 -77.94
C PHE A 571 -78.95 -9.84 -76.70
N THR A 572 -80.06 -10.54 -76.50
CA THR A 572 -80.95 -10.33 -75.35
C THR A 572 -80.26 -10.77 -74.05
N TYR A 573 -79.55 -11.90 -74.07
CA TYR A 573 -78.79 -12.38 -72.92
C TYR A 573 -77.66 -11.41 -72.56
N LEU A 574 -76.88 -10.93 -73.56
CA LEU A 574 -75.76 -10.01 -73.33
C LEU A 574 -76.21 -8.66 -72.76
N ASN A 575 -77.34 -8.11 -73.23
CA ASN A 575 -77.87 -6.83 -72.75
C ASN A 575 -78.53 -6.89 -71.35
N ALA A 576 -78.87 -8.08 -70.86
CA ALA A 576 -79.47 -8.26 -69.53
C ALA A 576 -78.44 -8.31 -68.39
N GLN A 577 -77.13 -8.28 -68.70
CA GLN A 577 -76.06 -8.44 -67.72
C GLN A 577 -75.54 -7.10 -67.17
N SER A 578 -75.00 -7.12 -65.95
CA SER A 578 -74.44 -5.94 -65.25
C SER A 578 -73.12 -5.41 -65.88
N ASP A 579 -72.79 -4.15 -65.64
CA ASP A 579 -71.51 -3.53 -66.06
C ASP A 579 -70.30 -4.19 -65.36
N ILE A 580 -69.19 -4.36 -66.09
CA ILE A 580 -67.91 -4.85 -65.56
C ILE A 580 -67.11 -3.68 -64.95
N ARG A 581 -66.60 -3.82 -63.73
CA ARG A 581 -65.80 -2.78 -63.04
C ARG A 581 -64.61 -3.36 -62.27
N PHE A 582 -63.40 -2.93 -62.62
CA PHE A 582 -62.16 -3.32 -61.91
C PHE A 582 -61.82 -2.35 -60.77
N THR A 583 -61.39 -2.88 -59.63
CA THR A 583 -60.92 -2.13 -58.46
C THR A 583 -59.40 -1.90 -58.54
N ARG A 584 -58.88 -0.82 -57.92
CA ARG A 584 -57.44 -0.50 -57.81
C ARG A 584 -56.94 -0.77 -56.38
N LEU A 585 -55.64 -1.02 -56.21
CA LEU A 585 -54.99 -1.03 -54.89
C LEU A 585 -55.14 0.34 -54.21
N SER A 586 -55.28 0.35 -52.87
CA SER A 586 -55.53 1.54 -52.05
C SER A 586 -54.30 2.47 -51.97
N ASP A 587 -54.53 3.73 -51.61
CA ASP A 587 -53.44 4.67 -51.30
C ASP A 587 -52.62 4.23 -50.06
N ASP A 588 -53.22 3.41 -49.19
CA ASP A 588 -52.57 2.85 -47.99
C ASP A 588 -51.48 1.82 -48.37
N PHE A 589 -51.64 1.10 -49.49
CA PHE A 589 -50.64 0.14 -49.98
C PHE A 589 -49.27 0.80 -50.27
N ASP A 590 -49.28 2.02 -50.83
CA ASP A 590 -48.05 2.77 -51.08
C ASP A 590 -47.39 3.25 -49.78
N THR A 591 -48.18 3.48 -48.73
CA THR A 591 -47.70 3.85 -47.39
C THR A 591 -47.06 2.65 -46.72
N HIS A 592 -47.76 1.50 -46.65
CA HIS A 592 -47.22 0.26 -46.10
C HIS A 592 -45.99 -0.24 -46.87
N ARG A 593 -45.94 -0.04 -48.20
CA ARG A 593 -44.74 -0.33 -49.01
C ARG A 593 -43.53 0.50 -48.57
N GLN A 594 -43.74 1.76 -48.23
CA GLN A 594 -42.67 2.64 -47.77
C GLN A 594 -42.23 2.30 -46.34
N GLU A 595 -43.18 2.00 -45.45
CA GLU A 595 -42.90 1.52 -44.09
C GLU A 595 -42.10 0.21 -44.11
N LEU A 596 -42.50 -0.76 -44.94
CA LEU A 596 -41.75 -2.00 -45.12
C LEU A 596 -40.32 -1.74 -45.63
N TYR A 597 -40.16 -0.80 -46.56
CA TYR A 597 -38.84 -0.42 -47.05
C TYR A 597 -37.97 0.20 -45.96
N ASP A 598 -38.54 1.06 -45.13
CA ASP A 598 -37.83 1.74 -44.03
C ASP A 598 -37.45 0.75 -42.92
N GLU A 599 -38.32 -0.21 -42.58
CA GLU A 599 -38.00 -1.30 -41.64
C GLU A 599 -36.89 -2.20 -42.18
N ILE A 600 -36.96 -2.63 -43.45
CA ILE A 600 -35.90 -3.44 -44.09
C ILE A 600 -34.57 -2.68 -44.16
N LYS A 601 -34.61 -1.38 -44.44
CA LYS A 601 -33.41 -0.54 -44.45
C LYS A 601 -32.79 -0.44 -43.06
N THR A 602 -33.62 -0.27 -42.03
CA THR A 602 -33.17 -0.21 -40.63
C THR A 602 -32.56 -1.53 -40.19
N ILE A 603 -33.15 -2.68 -40.57
CA ILE A 603 -32.54 -4.01 -40.38
C ILE A 603 -31.16 -4.07 -41.05
N SER A 604 -31.03 -3.60 -42.29
CA SER A 604 -29.75 -3.59 -43.01
C SER A 604 -28.70 -2.72 -42.32
N ASP A 605 -29.09 -1.56 -41.78
CA ASP A 605 -28.19 -0.66 -41.05
C ASP A 605 -27.70 -1.31 -39.74
N TYR A 606 -28.60 -1.95 -38.98
CA TYR A 606 -28.24 -2.70 -37.77
C TYR A 606 -27.46 -3.98 -38.07
N MET A 607 -27.69 -4.65 -39.21
CA MET A 607 -26.84 -5.76 -39.66
C MET A 607 -25.42 -5.31 -40.02
N GLY A 608 -25.28 -4.12 -40.62
CA GLY A 608 -23.97 -3.50 -40.84
C GLY A 608 -23.26 -3.19 -39.53
N LYS A 609 -23.99 -2.56 -38.58
CA LYS A 609 -23.48 -2.24 -37.25
C LYS A 609 -23.11 -3.50 -36.44
N LEU A 610 -23.92 -4.55 -36.48
CA LEU A 610 -23.61 -5.84 -35.88
C LEU A 610 -22.32 -6.44 -36.46
N GLY A 611 -22.11 -6.31 -37.77
CA GLY A 611 -20.88 -6.75 -38.43
C GLY A 611 -19.65 -5.95 -37.98
N ASP A 612 -19.78 -4.63 -37.90
CA ASP A 612 -18.71 -3.72 -37.47
C ASP A 612 -18.37 -3.93 -35.97
N ASP A 613 -19.39 -3.98 -35.10
CA ASP A 613 -19.24 -4.21 -33.66
C ASP A 613 -18.70 -5.63 -33.39
N SER A 614 -19.19 -6.66 -34.11
CA SER A 614 -18.66 -8.02 -34.01
C SER A 614 -17.21 -8.12 -34.50
N SER A 615 -16.81 -7.35 -35.52
CA SER A 615 -15.43 -7.31 -35.99
C SER A 615 -14.53 -6.60 -35.00
N ALA A 616 -14.96 -5.45 -34.47
CA ALA A 616 -14.19 -4.67 -33.49
C ALA A 616 -13.94 -5.45 -32.20
N TYR A 617 -14.97 -6.12 -31.66
CA TYR A 617 -14.80 -6.97 -30.48
C TYR A 617 -14.05 -8.26 -30.78
N SER A 618 -14.17 -8.82 -31.98
CA SER A 618 -13.32 -9.94 -32.40
C SER A 618 -11.85 -9.53 -32.46
N ASP A 619 -11.53 -8.32 -32.92
CA ASP A 619 -10.16 -7.80 -32.95
C ASP A 619 -9.63 -7.54 -31.53
N ILE A 620 -10.44 -6.95 -30.65
CA ILE A 620 -10.10 -6.74 -29.23
C ILE A 620 -9.82 -8.07 -28.53
N VAL A 621 -10.71 -9.07 -28.69
CA VAL A 621 -10.51 -10.40 -28.09
C VAL A 621 -9.29 -11.11 -28.68
N ASN A 622 -9.03 -10.95 -29.98
CA ASN A 622 -7.87 -11.57 -30.63
C ASN A 622 -6.55 -10.90 -30.20
N ASP A 623 -6.56 -9.59 -29.96
CA ASP A 623 -5.41 -8.86 -29.42
C ASP A 623 -5.18 -9.19 -27.94
N ASP A 624 -6.24 -9.33 -27.15
CA ASP A 624 -6.14 -9.82 -25.77
C ASP A 624 -5.65 -11.27 -25.71
N MET A 625 -6.13 -12.15 -26.59
CA MET A 625 -5.64 -13.53 -26.70
C MET A 625 -4.17 -13.62 -27.16
N LYS A 626 -3.72 -12.70 -28.02
CA LYS A 626 -2.29 -12.57 -28.35
C LYS A 626 -1.49 -12.10 -27.14
N ALA A 627 -1.98 -11.11 -26.38
CA ALA A 627 -1.32 -10.65 -25.16
C ALA A 627 -1.21 -11.77 -24.10
N VAL A 628 -2.29 -12.56 -23.94
CA VAL A 628 -2.28 -13.77 -23.09
C VAL A 628 -1.26 -14.78 -23.59
N ASN A 629 -1.19 -15.04 -24.91
CA ASN A 629 -0.23 -15.98 -25.49
C ASN A 629 1.22 -15.51 -25.35
N ASP A 630 1.50 -14.23 -25.60
CA ASP A 630 2.82 -13.62 -25.42
C ASP A 630 3.27 -13.72 -23.95
N LYS A 631 2.34 -13.51 -23.00
CA LYS A 631 2.61 -13.64 -21.57
C LYS A 631 2.83 -15.09 -21.15
N LEU A 632 2.11 -16.05 -21.74
CA LEU A 632 2.38 -17.48 -21.55
C LEU A 632 3.77 -17.86 -22.07
N ASP A 633 4.19 -17.35 -23.23
CA ASP A 633 5.53 -17.59 -23.79
C ASP A 633 6.63 -17.00 -22.90
N GLU A 634 6.41 -15.82 -22.32
CA GLU A 634 7.30 -15.22 -21.31
C GLU A 634 7.45 -16.12 -20.07
N ILE A 635 6.33 -16.61 -19.52
CA ILE A 635 6.32 -17.55 -18.38
C ILE A 635 7.05 -18.85 -18.75
N PHE A 636 6.84 -19.39 -19.96
CA PHE A 636 7.51 -20.59 -20.43
C PHE A 636 9.02 -20.40 -20.56
N ASN A 637 9.48 -19.28 -21.10
CA ASN A 637 10.91 -18.97 -21.19
C ASN A 637 11.55 -18.79 -19.81
N LEU A 638 10.84 -18.13 -18.87
CA LEU A 638 11.28 -18.03 -17.47
C LEU A 638 11.41 -19.41 -16.81
N ILE A 639 10.51 -20.36 -17.13
CA ILE A 639 10.61 -21.75 -16.65
C ILE A 639 11.77 -22.50 -17.33
N LEU A 640 12.03 -22.25 -18.62
CA LEU A 640 13.07 -22.93 -19.39
C LEU A 640 14.48 -22.50 -18.97
N ASP A 641 14.69 -21.21 -18.73
CA ASP A 641 15.94 -20.64 -18.18
C ASP A 641 16.27 -21.26 -16.81
N LYS A 642 15.24 -21.53 -15.99
CA LYS A 642 15.41 -22.23 -14.71
C LYS A 642 15.87 -23.68 -14.88
N VAL A 643 15.32 -24.42 -15.86
CA VAL A 643 15.71 -25.81 -16.12
C VAL A 643 17.18 -25.91 -16.59
N GLU A 644 17.68 -24.92 -17.33
CA GLU A 644 19.10 -24.86 -17.70
C GLU A 644 20.00 -24.50 -16.50
N SER A 645 19.59 -23.57 -15.63
CA SER A 645 20.36 -23.18 -14.44
C SER A 645 20.51 -24.31 -13.40
N TYR A 646 19.53 -25.22 -13.29
CA TYR A 646 19.61 -26.41 -12.43
C TYR A 646 20.74 -27.38 -12.80
N THR A 647 21.25 -27.36 -14.04
CA THR A 647 22.29 -28.29 -14.47
C THR A 647 23.72 -27.82 -14.19
N ALA A 648 23.90 -26.62 -13.63
CA ALA A 648 25.21 -25.96 -13.55
C ALA A 648 25.75 -25.62 -12.15
N LEU A 649 25.06 -25.91 -11.04
CA LEU A 649 25.41 -25.27 -9.75
C LEU A 649 26.26 -26.11 -8.77
N ASN A 650 27.40 -25.50 -8.41
CA ASN A 650 28.19 -25.70 -7.19
C ASN A 650 27.68 -24.70 -6.11
N THR A 651 27.69 -25.06 -4.84
CA THR A 651 26.90 -24.43 -3.75
C THR A 651 27.40 -23.09 -3.18
N ASP A 652 28.49 -22.50 -3.69
CA ASP A 652 29.06 -21.24 -3.16
C ASP A 652 28.58 -19.95 -3.88
N GLY A 653 27.67 -20.04 -4.85
CA GLY A 653 27.27 -18.92 -5.71
C GLY A 653 25.81 -18.46 -5.59
N LEU A 654 25.13 -18.69 -4.46
CA LEU A 654 23.69 -18.42 -4.33
C LEU A 654 23.35 -16.96 -3.94
N TYR A 655 24.26 -16.27 -3.24
CA TYR A 655 24.11 -14.88 -2.77
C TYR A 655 25.20 -13.99 -3.37
N ASP A 656 24.82 -12.83 -3.92
CA ASP A 656 25.72 -11.81 -4.47
C ASP A 656 25.52 -10.48 -3.70
N ASP A 657 26.56 -9.94 -3.07
CA ASP A 657 26.51 -8.63 -2.40
C ASP A 657 26.76 -7.53 -3.44
N VAL A 658 25.73 -6.71 -3.68
CA VAL A 658 25.73 -5.63 -4.68
C VAL A 658 25.59 -4.25 -4.01
N SER A 659 25.96 -4.16 -2.73
CA SER A 659 25.80 -2.93 -1.94
C SER A 659 26.62 -1.74 -2.46
N ASP A 660 27.58 -1.97 -3.36
CA ASP A 660 28.41 -0.95 -4.02
C ASP A 660 27.85 -0.43 -5.37
N GLU A 661 26.77 -1.03 -5.90
CA GLU A 661 26.11 -0.60 -7.14
C GLU A 661 25.01 0.45 -6.88
N GLU A 662 24.97 1.53 -7.68
CA GLU A 662 23.91 2.56 -7.72
C GLU A 662 23.36 3.10 -6.35
N ILE A 663 24.20 3.19 -5.32
CA ILE A 663 23.89 3.62 -3.92
C ILE A 663 22.86 4.77 -3.79
N ASP A 664 22.88 5.75 -4.71
CA ASP A 664 22.01 6.93 -4.70
C ASP A 664 20.57 6.66 -5.23
N ALA A 665 20.33 5.55 -5.93
CA ALA A 665 19.03 5.15 -6.50
C ALA A 665 18.25 4.15 -5.63
N GLU A 666 18.87 3.60 -4.59
CA GLU A 666 18.36 2.47 -3.80
C GLU A 666 17.23 2.84 -2.83
N THR A 667 16.29 1.91 -2.62
CA THR A 667 15.06 2.12 -1.83
C THR A 667 14.88 1.17 -0.64
N THR A 668 15.84 0.29 -0.31
CA THR A 668 15.74 -0.69 0.82
C THR A 668 17.12 -1.02 1.42
N GLY A 669 17.15 -1.63 2.62
CA GLY A 669 18.38 -2.04 3.31
C GLY A 669 19.33 -0.91 3.74
N ARG A 670 18.82 0.29 4.02
CA ARG A 670 19.64 1.52 4.12
C ARG A 670 19.44 2.31 5.41
N VAL A 671 20.55 2.72 6.04
CA VAL A 671 20.60 3.75 7.09
C VAL A 671 21.35 4.95 6.54
N GLU A 672 20.68 6.10 6.43
CA GLU A 672 21.22 7.27 5.74
C GLU A 672 21.06 8.57 6.54
N GLY A 673 22.11 9.40 6.58
CA GLY A 673 22.01 10.76 7.12
C GLY A 673 21.61 10.82 8.60
N CYS A 674 21.80 9.72 9.33
CA CYS A 674 21.40 9.60 10.72
C CYS A 674 22.51 10.05 11.67
N ASN A 675 22.12 10.64 12.80
CA ASN A 675 23.06 11.18 13.78
C ASN A 675 22.86 10.55 15.16
N ASN A 676 23.93 10.05 15.77
CA ASN A 676 23.94 9.63 17.16
C ASN A 676 24.80 10.57 18.01
N THR A 677 24.22 11.09 19.09
CA THR A 677 24.94 11.82 20.15
C THR A 677 24.77 11.16 21.52
N GLY A 678 23.97 10.10 21.62
CA GLY A 678 23.77 9.33 22.85
C GLY A 678 24.92 8.36 23.09
N ASP A 679 25.14 8.03 24.36
CA ASP A 679 26.11 7.01 24.75
C ASP A 679 25.55 5.61 24.41
N VAL A 680 26.41 4.72 23.92
CA VAL A 680 26.04 3.36 23.53
C VAL A 680 26.94 2.37 24.25
N THR A 681 26.36 1.48 25.05
CA THR A 681 27.12 0.56 25.92
C THR A 681 26.62 -0.87 25.80
N ALA A 682 27.49 -1.84 25.51
CA ALA A 682 27.11 -3.25 25.53
C ALA A 682 28.29 -4.22 25.75
N ASP A 683 28.02 -5.52 25.79
CA ASP A 683 29.09 -6.52 25.95
C ASP A 683 29.87 -6.75 24.65
N ILE A 684 29.20 -6.85 23.50
CA ILE A 684 29.81 -7.21 22.22
C ILE A 684 29.05 -6.57 21.04
N ASN A 685 29.75 -6.28 19.93
CA ASN A 685 29.18 -5.68 18.71
C ASN A 685 28.42 -4.37 18.99
N VAL A 686 29.18 -3.31 19.24
CA VAL A 686 28.68 -2.02 19.69
C VAL A 686 29.07 -0.94 18.69
N GLY A 687 28.08 -0.20 18.18
CA GLY A 687 28.30 0.84 17.16
C GLY A 687 27.60 2.16 17.47
N GLY A 688 28.19 3.27 17.03
CA GLY A 688 27.51 4.57 17.11
C GLY A 688 26.28 4.68 16.21
N ILE A 689 26.23 3.94 15.10
CA ILE A 689 25.09 3.88 14.18
C ILE A 689 24.48 2.48 14.21
N ALA A 690 25.27 1.44 13.92
CA ALA A 690 24.81 0.06 13.86
C ALA A 690 25.62 -0.85 14.81
N GLY A 691 24.98 -1.64 15.65
CA GLY A 691 25.68 -2.66 16.44
C GLY A 691 26.36 -3.69 15.52
N SER A 692 25.58 -4.23 14.58
CA SER A 692 26.10 -5.08 13.52
C SER A 692 25.42 -4.92 12.16
N MET A 693 26.16 -5.28 11.11
CA MET A 693 25.69 -5.44 9.73
C MET A 693 25.94 -6.89 9.29
N ALA A 694 25.01 -7.78 9.66
CA ALA A 694 25.14 -9.21 9.44
C ALA A 694 23.78 -9.93 9.56
N ILE A 695 23.68 -11.10 8.95
CA ILE A 695 22.61 -12.07 9.21
C ILE A 695 23.06 -12.91 10.41
N ASP A 696 22.23 -13.00 11.46
CA ASP A 696 22.49 -13.90 12.59
C ASP A 696 22.07 -15.32 12.21
N ASN A 697 23.01 -16.26 12.24
CA ASN A 697 22.77 -17.65 11.84
C ASN A 697 22.22 -18.52 12.99
N ASP A 698 22.23 -18.01 14.23
CA ASP A 698 21.75 -18.73 15.41
C ASP A 698 20.24 -18.53 15.67
N ASP A 699 19.58 -17.61 14.94
CA ASP A 699 18.13 -17.33 15.05
C ASP A 699 17.40 -17.79 13.77
N LEU A 700 17.27 -19.10 13.62
CA LEU A 700 16.78 -19.78 12.40
C LEU A 700 15.29 -19.57 12.07
N GLU A 701 14.51 -18.90 12.93
CA GLU A 701 13.05 -18.77 12.75
C GLU A 701 12.56 -17.35 12.43
N ASP A 702 13.40 -16.30 12.53
CA ASP A 702 12.99 -14.89 12.28
C ASP A 702 14.01 -14.09 11.45
N SER A 703 14.68 -14.71 10.48
CA SER A 703 15.41 -13.95 9.45
C SER A 703 14.41 -13.10 8.65
N ALA A 704 14.64 -11.79 8.48
CA ALA A 704 13.75 -10.87 7.74
C ALA A 704 13.54 -11.23 6.25
N ALA A 705 14.18 -12.30 5.76
CA ALA A 705 13.90 -12.95 4.49
C ALA A 705 12.51 -13.63 4.42
N GLY A 706 11.77 -13.65 5.54
CA GLY A 706 10.71 -14.63 5.74
C GLY A 706 11.28 -16.04 5.75
N LYS A 707 10.42 -17.06 5.81
CA LYS A 707 10.83 -18.38 5.32
C LYS A 707 11.08 -18.25 3.81
N ALA A 708 12.26 -17.81 3.43
CA ALA A 708 12.82 -18.18 2.15
C ALA A 708 13.07 -19.69 2.27
N ASP A 709 12.02 -20.48 2.04
CA ASP A 709 12.18 -21.86 1.60
C ASP A 709 13.13 -21.76 0.42
N VAL A 710 14.42 -22.03 0.69
CA VAL A 710 15.52 -21.88 -0.27
C VAL A 710 15.17 -22.78 -1.43
N SER A 711 14.50 -22.19 -2.41
CA SER A 711 14.01 -22.90 -3.57
C SER A 711 15.23 -23.04 -4.46
N PRO A 712 15.72 -24.27 -4.68
CA PRO A 712 16.93 -24.43 -5.47
C PRO A 712 16.67 -23.80 -6.84
N GLY A 713 17.55 -22.91 -7.30
CA GLY A 713 17.38 -22.15 -8.55
C GLY A 713 17.38 -20.62 -8.42
N SER A 714 17.14 -20.05 -7.23
CA SER A 714 17.04 -18.59 -7.04
C SER A 714 18.41 -17.91 -6.82
N ARG A 715 18.69 -16.78 -7.52
CA ARG A 715 19.76 -15.81 -7.15
C ARG A 715 19.21 -14.78 -6.15
N TYR A 716 20.00 -14.47 -5.12
CA TYR A 716 19.65 -13.50 -4.07
C TYR A 716 20.66 -12.33 -4.07
N LEU A 717 20.15 -11.10 -4.15
CA LEU A 717 20.96 -9.89 -4.02
C LEU A 717 20.89 -9.38 -2.58
N ILE A 718 22.04 -9.13 -1.97
CA ILE A 718 22.17 -8.62 -0.60
C ILE A 718 22.44 -7.11 -0.67
N LYS A 719 21.63 -6.32 0.05
CA LYS A 719 21.80 -4.86 0.17
C LYS A 719 21.79 -4.43 1.63
N CYS A 720 22.92 -3.89 2.11
CA CYS A 720 23.06 -3.37 3.48
C CYS A 720 23.99 -2.14 3.48
N VAL A 721 23.45 -0.94 3.70
CA VAL A 721 24.18 0.31 3.43
C VAL A 721 24.06 1.29 4.60
N ILE A 722 25.19 1.74 5.14
CA ILE A 722 25.27 2.93 5.99
C ILE A 722 25.87 4.07 5.17
N ASN A 723 25.12 5.16 4.96
CA ASN A 723 25.52 6.26 4.10
C ASN A 723 25.40 7.62 4.79
N ASN A 724 26.47 8.41 4.80
CA ASN A 724 26.47 9.78 5.33
C ASN A 724 25.95 9.91 6.77
N CYS A 725 26.22 8.90 7.62
CA CYS A 725 25.80 8.92 9.02
C CYS A 725 26.91 9.49 9.92
N ARG A 726 26.52 10.04 11.06
CA ARG A 726 27.43 10.72 11.99
C ARG A 726 27.25 10.23 13.43
N ASN A 727 28.37 9.88 14.07
CA ASN A 727 28.40 9.61 15.50
C ASN A 727 29.27 10.63 16.23
N ASP A 728 28.70 11.28 17.24
CA ASP A 728 29.38 12.10 18.24
C ASP A 728 29.30 11.48 19.66
N GLY A 729 28.56 10.38 19.83
CA GLY A 729 28.35 9.69 21.11
C GLY A 729 29.55 8.89 21.60
N TYR A 730 29.53 8.51 22.88
CA TYR A 730 30.55 7.68 23.52
C TYR A 730 30.17 6.20 23.40
N ILE A 731 30.99 5.41 22.71
CA ILE A 731 30.70 4.00 22.38
C ILE A 731 31.60 3.09 23.20
N THR A 732 31.00 2.26 24.05
CA THR A 732 31.72 1.39 24.99
C THR A 732 31.30 -0.07 24.82
N ALA A 733 32.29 -0.95 24.65
CA ALA A 733 32.07 -2.38 24.67
C ALA A 733 32.89 -3.04 25.79
N LYS A 734 32.35 -4.10 26.37
CA LYS A 734 33.15 -4.95 27.27
C LYS A 734 34.12 -5.84 26.49
N LYS A 735 33.68 -6.37 25.35
CA LYS A 735 34.39 -7.35 24.52
C LYS A 735 34.51 -6.83 23.07
N ASP A 736 34.59 -7.76 22.12
CA ASP A 736 34.93 -7.54 20.72
C ASP A 736 33.90 -6.69 19.95
N GLY A 737 34.37 -6.04 18.89
CA GLY A 737 33.53 -5.39 17.89
C GLY A 737 32.99 -4.04 18.36
N VAL A 738 33.86 -3.12 18.78
CA VAL A 738 33.46 -1.74 19.09
C VAL A 738 33.84 -0.78 17.97
N GLY A 739 32.90 0.00 17.47
CA GLY A 739 33.13 0.94 16.39
C GLY A 739 32.36 2.24 16.51
N GLY A 740 32.94 3.33 16.01
CA GLY A 740 32.27 4.62 16.07
C GLY A 740 31.06 4.73 15.14
N VAL A 741 30.95 3.90 14.09
CA VAL A 741 29.78 3.78 13.20
C VAL A 741 29.20 2.37 13.32
N ALA A 742 29.99 1.32 13.09
CA ALA A 742 29.53 -0.06 13.17
C ALA A 742 30.40 -0.92 14.10
N GLY A 743 29.80 -1.74 14.96
CA GLY A 743 30.56 -2.67 15.81
C GLY A 743 31.20 -3.80 15.01
N TYR A 744 30.33 -4.64 14.42
CA TYR A 744 30.70 -5.77 13.57
C TYR A 744 30.03 -5.70 12.20
N MET A 745 30.81 -5.83 11.13
CA MET A 745 30.32 -5.73 9.76
C MET A 745 30.78 -6.94 8.96
N LYS A 746 29.83 -7.78 8.58
CA LYS A 746 30.07 -8.97 7.74
C LYS A 746 29.70 -8.74 6.28
N LEU A 747 28.65 -7.95 6.04
CA LEU A 747 28.06 -7.68 4.73
C LEU A 747 27.85 -6.17 4.56
N GLY A 748 27.69 -5.72 3.32
CA GLY A 748 27.28 -4.35 3.03
C GLY A 748 28.41 -3.33 2.91
N ILE A 749 28.08 -2.04 2.98
CA ILE A 749 29.05 -0.94 2.83
C ILE A 749 28.80 0.19 3.84
N ILE A 750 29.88 0.78 4.36
CA ILE A 750 29.87 2.05 5.08
C ILE A 750 30.48 3.11 4.18
N ARG A 751 29.71 4.16 3.86
CA ARG A 751 30.13 5.23 2.95
C ARG A 751 29.88 6.62 3.53
N GLY A 752 30.80 7.55 3.30
CA GLY A 752 30.59 8.97 3.60
C GLY A 752 30.36 9.27 5.08
N SER A 753 30.62 8.30 5.96
CA SER A 753 30.19 8.35 7.35
C SER A 753 31.31 8.86 8.24
N THR A 754 30.92 9.50 9.33
CA THR A 754 31.85 10.20 10.22
C THR A 754 31.70 9.73 11.65
N SER A 755 32.81 9.55 12.34
CA SER A 755 32.80 9.38 13.79
C SER A 755 33.74 10.36 14.45
N PHE A 756 33.22 11.16 15.38
CA PHE A 756 33.92 12.21 16.11
C PHE A 756 33.81 12.04 17.63
N GLY A 757 33.06 11.03 18.07
CA GLY A 757 32.93 10.64 19.48
C GLY A 757 34.15 9.87 19.98
N SER A 758 33.93 8.94 20.89
CA SER A 758 34.98 8.07 21.45
C SER A 758 34.55 6.63 21.36
N VAL A 759 35.53 5.74 21.23
CA VAL A 759 35.35 4.30 21.08
C VAL A 759 36.24 3.62 22.09
N ARG A 760 35.67 2.78 22.95
CA ARG A 760 36.41 2.07 24.00
C ARG A 760 35.98 0.63 24.09
N SER A 761 36.93 -0.30 24.07
CA SER A 761 36.73 -1.69 24.49
C SER A 761 37.57 -1.99 25.72
N SER A 762 36.97 -2.55 26.77
CA SER A 762 37.71 -2.90 27.99
C SER A 762 38.55 -4.17 27.84
N ASP A 763 37.98 -5.26 27.33
CA ASP A 763 38.66 -6.55 27.18
C ASP A 763 38.70 -7.04 25.71
N GLY A 764 38.01 -6.35 24.80
CA GLY A 764 37.82 -6.79 23.43
C GLY A 764 38.99 -6.50 22.50
N GLY A 765 39.20 -7.41 21.57
CA GLY A 765 40.30 -7.41 20.62
C GLY A 765 40.10 -6.53 19.39
N TYR A 766 38.91 -6.01 19.11
CA TYR A 766 38.64 -5.25 17.88
C TYR A 766 37.98 -3.90 18.17
N ALA A 767 38.73 -2.82 17.99
CA ALA A 767 38.27 -1.45 18.20
C ALA A 767 38.66 -0.55 17.02
N GLY A 768 37.70 0.20 16.47
CA GLY A 768 37.99 1.12 15.37
C GLY A 768 37.16 2.39 15.36
N GLY A 769 37.74 3.48 14.86
CA GLY A 769 37.05 4.77 14.84
C GLY A 769 35.80 4.80 13.96
N ILE A 770 35.75 4.04 12.86
CA ILE A 770 34.54 3.81 12.05
C ILE A 770 33.95 2.44 12.34
N CYS A 771 34.74 1.38 12.21
CA CYS A 771 34.26 0.01 12.43
C CYS A 771 35.16 -0.79 13.36
N GLY A 772 34.61 -1.57 14.28
CA GLY A 772 35.41 -2.46 15.12
C GLY A 772 36.05 -3.57 14.28
N GLN A 773 35.21 -4.38 13.64
CA GLN A 773 35.64 -5.42 12.71
C GLN A 773 34.80 -5.36 11.43
N SER A 774 35.46 -5.12 10.30
CA SER A 774 34.86 -5.12 8.97
C SER A 774 35.44 -6.25 8.11
N LEU A 775 34.56 -7.15 7.67
CA LEU A 775 34.82 -8.15 6.64
C LEU A 775 34.30 -7.72 5.26
N SER A 776 33.89 -6.44 5.15
CA SER A 776 33.39 -5.83 3.93
C SER A 776 33.98 -4.41 3.77
N MET A 777 33.31 -3.53 3.01
CA MET A 777 33.88 -2.29 2.50
C MET A 777 33.56 -1.05 3.33
N ILE A 778 34.60 -0.26 3.62
CA ILE A 778 34.50 1.10 4.19
C ILE A 778 35.08 2.10 3.20
N VAL A 779 34.28 3.09 2.79
CA VAL A 779 34.64 4.03 1.71
C VAL A 779 34.35 5.47 2.11
N ASP A 780 35.19 6.41 1.65
CA ASP A 780 34.97 7.86 1.75
C ASP A 780 34.61 8.33 3.19
N SER A 781 35.14 7.69 4.23
CA SER A 781 34.72 7.89 5.62
C SER A 781 35.79 8.59 6.47
N TYR A 782 35.36 9.28 7.54
CA TYR A 782 36.21 10.20 8.30
C TYR A 782 36.16 9.94 9.80
N SER A 783 37.33 9.78 10.43
CA SER A 783 37.45 9.53 11.86
C SER A 783 38.25 10.64 12.54
N LEU A 784 37.65 11.25 13.58
CA LEU A 784 38.29 12.17 14.53
C LEU A 784 38.15 11.62 15.96
N CYS A 785 38.11 10.30 16.12
CA CYS A 785 37.84 9.64 17.40
C CYS A 785 39.07 9.46 18.29
N SER A 786 38.83 9.34 19.59
CA SER A 786 39.71 8.61 20.51
C SER A 786 39.29 7.13 20.49
N VAL A 787 40.24 6.21 20.29
CA VAL A 787 39.97 4.77 20.23
C VAL A 787 40.87 4.03 21.20
N GLU A 788 40.25 3.29 22.12
CA GLU A 788 40.92 2.45 23.12
C GLU A 788 40.47 1.00 22.94
N GLY A 789 41.41 0.05 22.97
CA GLY A 789 41.09 -1.38 22.91
C GLY A 789 42.27 -2.28 23.28
N SER A 790 42.07 -3.61 23.30
CA SER A 790 43.14 -4.51 23.75
C SER A 790 44.12 -4.88 22.63
N LYS A 791 43.64 -5.38 21.49
CA LYS A 791 44.46 -6.11 20.49
C LYS A 791 44.62 -5.46 19.11
N TYR A 792 43.53 -5.19 18.41
CA TYR A 792 43.53 -4.62 17.07
C TYR A 792 42.81 -3.28 17.13
N VAL A 793 43.61 -2.20 17.13
CA VAL A 793 43.12 -0.83 17.33
C VAL A 793 43.43 0.00 16.10
N GLY A 794 42.39 0.56 15.46
CA GLY A 794 42.54 1.30 14.23
C GLY A 794 41.79 2.63 14.20
N GLY A 795 42.33 3.62 13.49
CA GLY A 795 41.64 4.91 13.33
C GLY A 795 40.39 4.83 12.47
N ILE A 796 40.37 3.97 11.45
CA ILE A 796 39.18 3.64 10.66
C ILE A 796 38.61 2.28 11.09
N ALA A 797 39.42 1.22 11.04
CA ALA A 797 38.97 -0.12 11.38
C ALA A 797 39.92 -0.85 12.33
N GLY A 798 39.42 -1.51 13.37
CA GLY A 798 40.26 -2.39 14.19
C GLY A 798 40.83 -3.53 13.33
N TYR A 799 39.93 -4.24 12.66
CA TYR A 799 40.23 -5.18 11.59
C TYR A 799 39.40 -4.83 10.35
N GLY A 800 40.01 -4.76 9.16
CA GLY A 800 39.29 -4.39 7.93
C GLY A 800 39.66 -5.22 6.70
N ASP A 801 38.68 -5.61 5.89
CA ASP A 801 38.93 -6.24 4.58
C ASP A 801 39.24 -5.21 3.49
N ALA A 802 38.28 -4.33 3.17
CA ALA A 802 38.45 -3.28 2.15
C ALA A 802 38.24 -1.88 2.74
N ILE A 803 39.24 -1.00 2.61
CA ILE A 803 39.21 0.37 3.14
C ILE A 803 39.72 1.32 2.07
N LYS A 804 38.87 2.26 1.63
CA LYS A 804 39.16 3.12 0.48
C LYS A 804 38.83 4.58 0.74
N ASN A 805 39.73 5.49 0.35
CA ASN A 805 39.50 6.94 0.40
C ASN A 805 39.15 7.48 1.82
N CYS A 806 39.58 6.81 2.87
CA CYS A 806 39.24 7.18 4.24
C CYS A 806 40.28 8.13 4.86
N TYR A 807 39.84 8.96 5.81
CA TYR A 807 40.68 9.93 6.50
C TYR A 807 40.61 9.79 8.02
N ALA A 808 41.77 9.74 8.68
CA ALA A 808 41.84 9.60 10.13
C ALA A 808 42.71 10.68 10.80
N MET A 809 42.22 11.24 11.90
CA MET A 809 42.97 12.08 12.84
C MET A 809 42.61 11.63 14.25
N VAL A 810 43.30 10.61 14.73
CA VAL A 810 42.85 9.82 15.87
C VAL A 810 43.87 9.81 17.00
N TYR A 811 43.35 9.62 18.20
CA TYR A 811 44.14 9.26 19.37
C TYR A 811 43.91 7.78 19.67
N LEU A 812 44.97 6.96 19.64
CA LEU A 812 44.86 5.51 19.74
C LEU A 812 45.62 5.01 20.97
N GLU A 813 44.96 4.23 21.82
CA GLU A 813 45.58 3.49 22.90
C GLU A 813 45.27 1.99 22.76
N ALA A 814 46.31 1.17 22.86
CA ALA A 814 46.16 -0.28 22.86
C ALA A 814 46.96 -0.90 24.00
N GLU A 815 46.37 -1.87 24.70
CA GLU A 815 47.06 -2.60 25.78
C GLU A 815 48.16 -3.52 25.23
N SER A 816 47.84 -4.30 24.19
CA SER A 816 48.77 -5.22 23.56
C SER A 816 48.31 -5.65 22.17
N GLY A 817 49.00 -5.26 21.11
CA GLY A 817 48.73 -5.80 19.77
C GLY A 817 49.06 -4.82 18.66
N ARG A 818 48.30 -4.89 17.57
CA ARG A 818 48.53 -4.13 16.35
C ARG A 818 47.75 -2.83 16.38
N VAL A 819 48.43 -1.73 16.10
CA VAL A 819 47.87 -0.38 16.13
C VAL A 819 48.19 0.34 14.83
N GLY A 820 47.18 0.94 14.21
CA GLY A 820 47.39 1.74 13.01
C GLY A 820 46.41 2.90 12.86
N ALA A 821 46.88 4.03 12.36
CA ALA A 821 46.09 5.23 12.15
C ALA A 821 44.95 5.01 11.12
N ILE A 822 45.07 4.05 10.22
CA ILE A 822 43.99 3.57 9.35
C ILE A 822 43.42 2.27 9.90
N ALA A 823 44.24 1.24 10.09
CA ALA A 823 43.77 -0.04 10.58
C ALA A 823 44.76 -0.73 11.52
N GLY A 824 44.24 -1.43 12.52
CA GLY A 824 45.06 -2.32 13.35
C GLY A 824 45.58 -3.50 12.51
N GLN A 825 44.68 -4.15 11.76
CA GLN A 825 44.99 -5.25 10.83
C GLN A 825 44.11 -5.16 9.58
N THR A 826 44.61 -5.66 8.45
CA THR A 826 43.78 -5.91 7.27
C THR A 826 44.02 -7.30 6.68
N THR A 827 43.01 -7.86 5.99
CA THR A 827 43.09 -9.18 5.30
C THR A 827 44.18 -9.21 4.24
N ALA A 828 44.39 -8.08 3.54
CA ALA A 828 45.39 -7.94 2.47
C ALA A 828 46.85 -8.21 2.90
N TYR A 829 47.15 -8.19 4.20
CA TYR A 829 48.50 -8.42 4.74
C TYR A 829 48.55 -9.60 5.73
N GLU A 830 47.62 -10.55 5.63
CA GLU A 830 47.63 -11.80 6.42
C GLU A 830 48.43 -12.94 5.76
N ASP A 831 48.37 -13.06 4.42
CA ASP A 831 49.01 -14.15 3.68
C ASP A 831 50.02 -13.61 2.65
N GLU A 832 51.30 -14.00 2.78
CA GLU A 832 52.40 -13.58 1.88
C GLU A 832 52.28 -14.11 0.43
N GLU A 833 51.19 -14.82 0.07
CA GLU A 833 51.04 -15.55 -1.20
C GLU A 833 50.05 -14.93 -2.23
N GLU A 834 49.28 -13.89 -1.89
CA GLU A 834 48.37 -13.21 -2.85
C GLU A 834 48.70 -11.70 -3.01
N GLU A 835 49.01 -11.27 -4.25
CA GLU A 835 49.09 -9.85 -4.63
C GLU A 835 47.69 -9.21 -4.49
N ASN A 836 47.42 -8.53 -3.37
CA ASN A 836 46.11 -7.95 -3.02
C ASN A 836 46.08 -6.43 -3.22
N ASP A 837 46.54 -5.95 -4.38
CA ASP A 837 46.87 -4.53 -4.65
C ASP A 837 45.68 -3.53 -4.63
N ASP A 838 44.42 -4.00 -4.58
CA ASP A 838 43.24 -3.12 -4.78
C ASP A 838 42.23 -3.06 -3.60
N LYS A 839 42.44 -3.78 -2.50
CA LYS A 839 41.50 -3.80 -1.35
C LYS A 839 41.62 -2.58 -0.45
N VAL A 840 42.84 -2.14 -0.18
CA VAL A 840 43.14 -1.01 0.71
C VAL A 840 43.89 0.06 -0.06
N VAL A 841 43.22 1.18 -0.38
CA VAL A 841 43.79 2.22 -1.26
C VAL A 841 43.36 3.64 -0.87
N ASN A 842 44.24 4.60 -1.14
CA ASN A 842 43.99 6.05 -0.98
C ASN A 842 43.51 6.46 0.41
N ASN A 843 44.00 5.83 1.47
CA ASN A 843 43.66 6.24 2.83
C ASN A 843 44.73 7.18 3.38
N TYR A 844 44.30 8.19 4.13
CA TYR A 844 45.18 9.25 4.62
C TYR A 844 44.99 9.48 6.11
N TYR A 845 46.05 9.85 6.82
CA TYR A 845 45.95 10.14 8.25
C TYR A 845 46.90 11.25 8.69
N VAL A 846 46.55 11.96 9.77
CA VAL A 846 47.47 12.91 10.39
C VAL A 846 48.45 12.15 11.26
N ASP A 847 49.74 12.21 10.92
CA ASP A 847 50.78 11.52 11.69
C ASP A 847 51.02 12.22 13.04
N ASN A 848 50.58 11.54 14.10
CA ASN A 848 50.74 11.96 15.49
C ASN A 848 51.57 10.95 16.30
N GLY A 849 52.38 10.10 15.64
CA GLY A 849 53.19 9.06 16.28
C GLY A 849 52.66 7.63 16.12
N VAL A 850 51.53 7.45 15.43
CA VAL A 850 51.01 6.15 14.99
C VAL A 850 50.91 6.16 13.46
N HIS A 851 51.47 5.14 12.83
CA HIS A 851 51.56 5.01 11.37
C HIS A 851 50.37 4.23 10.78
N GLY A 852 50.27 4.15 9.45
CA GLY A 852 49.08 3.68 8.72
C GLY A 852 48.42 2.36 9.17
N ILE A 853 49.04 1.21 8.88
CA ILE A 853 48.50 -0.14 9.12
C ILE A 853 49.53 -0.95 9.91
N ASP A 854 49.16 -1.45 11.09
CA ASP A 854 50.09 -2.14 12.02
C ASP A 854 51.44 -1.41 12.17
N GLY A 855 51.40 -0.08 12.33
CA GLY A 855 52.60 0.74 12.45
C GLY A 855 53.40 0.95 11.15
N ILE A 856 52.90 0.58 9.97
CA ILE A 856 53.57 0.75 8.68
C ILE A 856 52.76 1.67 7.76
N SER A 857 53.45 2.57 7.07
CA SER A 857 52.83 3.49 6.09
C SER A 857 53.20 3.10 4.68
N TYR A 858 52.20 2.95 3.82
CA TYR A 858 52.36 2.46 2.45
C TYR A 858 51.84 3.53 1.49
N MET A 859 52.69 3.96 0.56
CA MET A 859 52.29 4.91 -0.48
C MET A 859 51.14 4.33 -1.33
N GLY A 860 50.14 5.15 -1.63
CA GLY A 860 48.91 4.80 -2.35
C GLY A 860 47.89 4.02 -1.51
N ILE A 861 48.22 3.62 -0.29
CA ILE A 861 47.44 2.67 0.52
C ILE A 861 47.03 3.30 1.85
N ALA A 862 48.02 3.73 2.65
CA ALA A 862 47.84 4.38 3.94
C ALA A 862 48.96 5.42 4.13
N GLU A 863 48.69 6.67 3.76
CA GLU A 863 49.68 7.74 3.68
C GLU A 863 49.52 8.79 4.77
N PRO A 864 50.63 9.25 5.38
CA PRO A 864 50.58 10.39 6.29
C PRO A 864 50.36 11.70 5.53
N VAL A 865 49.49 12.56 6.06
CA VAL A 865 49.26 13.94 5.61
C VAL A 865 49.46 14.91 6.77
N THR A 866 49.87 16.15 6.47
CA THR A 866 49.92 17.19 7.50
C THR A 866 48.51 17.70 7.81
N TYR A 867 48.30 18.20 9.03
CA TYR A 867 47.04 18.83 9.43
C TYR A 867 46.60 19.93 8.44
N ASP A 868 47.52 20.84 8.07
CA ASP A 868 47.24 21.91 7.10
C ASP A 868 46.87 21.41 5.69
N ASN A 869 47.35 20.24 5.28
CA ASN A 869 47.00 19.64 3.99
C ASN A 869 45.66 18.91 4.07
N LEU A 870 45.39 18.20 5.18
CA LEU A 870 44.10 17.58 5.44
C LEU A 870 42.97 18.61 5.34
N LEU A 871 43.13 19.78 5.98
CA LEU A 871 42.12 20.85 5.94
C LEU A 871 41.90 21.47 4.55
N LYS A 872 42.83 21.26 3.60
CA LYS A 872 42.69 21.73 2.21
C LYS A 872 42.10 20.68 1.28
N THR A 873 41.98 19.43 1.74
CA THR A 873 41.42 18.33 0.97
C THR A 873 39.92 18.53 0.80
N ALA A 874 39.45 18.47 -0.45
CA ALA A 874 38.03 18.59 -0.76
C ALA A 874 37.24 17.43 -0.15
N GLY A 875 36.13 17.72 0.54
CA GLY A 875 35.26 16.72 1.16
C GLY A 875 35.53 16.47 2.65
N VAL A 876 36.68 16.91 3.19
CA VAL A 876 36.96 16.79 4.63
C VAL A 876 35.95 17.62 5.45
N PRO A 877 35.28 17.02 6.47
CA PRO A 877 34.34 17.73 7.32
C PRO A 877 34.95 18.92 8.07
N SER A 878 34.18 19.98 8.28
CA SER A 878 34.62 21.16 9.05
C SER A 878 34.94 20.85 10.51
N ASP A 879 34.43 19.73 11.06
CA ASP A 879 34.73 19.29 12.43
C ASP A 879 36.24 19.11 12.69
N PHE A 880 37.05 18.84 11.66
CA PHE A 880 38.51 18.78 11.77
C PHE A 880 39.15 20.13 12.13
N THR A 881 38.44 21.26 12.03
CA THR A 881 38.89 22.57 12.53
C THR A 881 38.46 22.87 13.97
N HIS A 882 37.63 22.01 14.57
CA HIS A 882 37.00 22.23 15.88
C HIS A 882 37.33 21.07 16.83
N LEU A 883 38.57 20.98 17.28
CA LEU A 883 39.02 19.87 18.13
C LEU A 883 38.52 20.02 19.57
N ARG A 884 38.00 18.94 20.14
CA ARG A 884 37.32 18.95 21.43
C ARG A 884 38.01 18.05 22.46
N ILE A 885 38.06 18.52 23.69
CA ILE A 885 38.35 17.71 24.88
C ILE A 885 37.04 17.44 25.59
N THR A 886 36.73 16.16 25.80
CA THR A 886 35.56 15.70 26.55
C THR A 886 36.01 15.23 27.93
N PHE A 887 35.41 15.79 28.98
CA PHE A 887 35.74 15.48 30.38
C PHE A 887 34.69 14.52 30.93
N ARG A 888 35.14 13.38 31.46
CA ARG A 888 34.27 12.39 32.13
C ARG A 888 34.86 12.00 33.49
N VAL A 889 34.03 11.60 34.45
CA VAL A 889 34.47 11.06 35.75
C VAL A 889 33.67 9.82 36.07
N ASP A 890 34.34 8.68 36.32
CA ASP A 890 33.70 7.35 36.44
C ASP A 890 32.62 7.14 35.36
N ASP A 891 33.02 7.31 34.09
CA ASP A 891 32.15 7.22 32.90
C ASP A 891 30.96 8.20 32.88
N THR A 892 30.87 9.20 33.76
CA THR A 892 29.84 10.25 33.70
C THR A 892 30.34 11.46 32.91
N TYR A 893 29.56 11.94 31.94
CA TYR A 893 29.87 13.16 31.19
C TYR A 893 29.83 14.41 32.08
N VAL A 894 30.92 15.18 32.14
CA VAL A 894 31.04 16.43 32.92
C VAL A 894 31.01 17.67 32.04
N GLY A 895 31.54 17.60 30.81
CA GLY A 895 31.51 18.71 29.87
C GLY A 895 32.49 18.56 28.71
N THR A 896 32.48 19.55 27.81
CA THR A 896 33.43 19.64 26.69
C THR A 896 34.01 21.05 26.54
N ARG A 897 35.23 21.14 25.98
CA ARG A 897 35.93 22.39 25.66
C ARG A 897 36.67 22.26 24.33
N GLU A 898 36.71 23.34 23.57
CA GLU A 898 37.41 23.39 22.28
C GLU A 898 38.80 24.01 22.43
N TYR A 899 39.80 23.42 21.78
CA TYR A 899 41.18 23.90 21.78
C TYR A 899 41.79 23.79 20.38
N ALA A 900 42.73 24.68 20.04
CA ALA A 900 43.41 24.66 18.75
C ALA A 900 44.42 23.50 18.67
N TYR A 901 44.65 22.97 17.46
CA TYR A 901 45.72 22.01 17.20
C TYR A 901 47.08 22.54 17.67
N GLY A 902 47.83 21.70 18.39
CA GLY A 902 49.13 22.03 18.97
C GLY A 902 49.11 22.73 20.34
N THR A 903 47.93 22.99 20.93
CA THR A 903 47.81 23.57 22.28
C THR A 903 48.46 22.66 23.33
N ASP A 904 49.23 23.22 24.28
CA ASP A 904 49.83 22.50 25.41
C ASP A 904 48.76 22.14 26.47
N LEU A 905 48.57 20.84 26.70
CA LEU A 905 47.51 20.33 27.56
C LEU A 905 47.78 20.52 29.07
N SER A 906 48.98 20.94 29.48
CA SER A 906 49.26 21.31 30.87
C SER A 906 48.59 22.62 31.31
N THR A 907 48.12 23.41 30.32
CA THR A 907 47.57 24.76 30.54
C THR A 907 46.06 24.84 30.40
N ILE A 908 45.39 23.70 30.21
CA ILE A 908 43.94 23.66 30.00
C ILE A 908 43.17 23.87 31.31
N ASP A 909 41.96 24.40 31.17
CA ASP A 909 41.04 24.56 32.28
C ASP A 909 40.23 23.28 32.47
N PHE A 910 40.25 22.73 33.68
CA PHE A 910 39.48 21.54 34.05
C PHE A 910 38.13 21.95 34.65
N PRO A 911 37.02 21.31 34.26
CA PRO A 911 35.74 21.55 34.90
C PRO A 911 35.73 21.03 36.35
N ASP A 912 34.88 21.62 37.17
CA ASP A 912 34.63 21.14 38.53
C ASP A 912 34.08 19.70 38.49
N ILE A 913 34.64 18.82 39.32
CA ILE A 913 34.16 17.44 39.46
C ILE A 913 32.94 17.45 40.40
N PRO A 914 31.81 16.79 40.05
CA PRO A 914 30.66 16.68 40.94
C PRO A 914 31.03 16.11 42.32
N GLU A 915 30.38 16.58 43.39
CA GLU A 915 30.66 16.06 44.73
C GLU A 915 30.05 14.67 44.94
N ARG A 916 30.84 13.75 45.49
CA ARG A 916 30.39 12.39 45.86
C ARG A 916 30.75 12.12 47.31
N SER A 917 29.74 11.90 48.15
CA SER A 917 29.91 11.70 49.59
C SER A 917 30.97 10.62 49.90
N GLY A 918 31.96 10.95 50.73
CA GLY A 918 33.07 10.04 51.06
C GLY A 918 34.17 9.91 50.00
N TYR A 919 34.10 10.64 48.89
CA TYR A 919 35.10 10.64 47.82
C TYR A 919 35.50 12.08 47.41
N TYR A 920 36.67 12.22 46.81
CA TYR A 920 37.09 13.45 46.12
C TYR A 920 37.54 13.12 44.69
N GLY A 921 37.23 13.99 43.75
CA GLY A 921 37.60 13.82 42.35
C GLY A 921 39.03 14.27 42.06
N VAL A 922 39.72 13.56 41.16
CA VAL A 922 41.04 13.94 40.65
C VAL A 922 41.05 13.83 39.12
N TRP A 923 41.56 14.86 38.46
CA TRP A 923 41.85 14.84 37.02
C TRP A 923 43.27 14.29 36.76
N PRO A 924 43.50 13.62 35.62
CA PRO A 924 44.81 13.07 35.29
C PRO A 924 45.81 14.19 34.95
N ASP A 925 47.11 13.92 35.16
CA ASP A 925 48.17 14.83 34.75
C ASP A 925 48.36 14.76 33.23
N LEU A 926 48.13 15.89 32.56
CA LEU A 926 48.27 16.02 31.10
C LEU A 926 49.60 16.71 30.70
N SER A 927 50.52 16.89 31.64
CA SER A 927 51.81 17.55 31.39
C SER A 927 52.60 16.87 30.28
N GLY A 928 53.06 17.66 29.30
CA GLY A 928 53.86 17.17 28.17
C GLY A 928 53.05 16.63 26.98
N ARG A 929 51.70 16.71 27.02
CA ARG A 929 50.83 16.35 25.89
C ARG A 929 50.39 17.59 25.13
N THR A 930 50.10 17.44 23.84
CA THR A 930 49.59 18.51 22.98
C THR A 930 48.29 18.10 22.30
N MET A 931 47.45 19.07 21.97
CA MET A 931 46.17 18.83 21.29
C MET A 931 46.40 18.38 19.83
N ILE A 932 46.13 17.12 19.53
CA ILE A 932 46.43 16.50 18.22
C ILE A 932 45.22 15.85 17.52
N GLY A 933 44.05 15.88 18.16
CA GLY A 933 42.79 15.27 17.77
C GLY A 933 41.79 15.39 18.91
N ASN A 934 40.56 14.88 18.76
CA ASN A 934 39.64 14.84 19.90
C ASN A 934 40.21 13.92 20.99
N LEU A 935 40.04 14.34 22.24
CA LEU A 935 40.58 13.65 23.41
C LEU A 935 39.50 13.48 24.47
N VAL A 936 39.45 12.31 25.09
CA VAL A 936 38.68 12.09 26.30
C VAL A 936 39.61 12.11 27.50
N VAL A 937 39.24 12.90 28.50
CA VAL A 937 39.98 13.03 29.76
C VAL A 937 39.11 12.45 30.87
N ASN A 938 39.53 11.31 31.39
CA ASN A 938 38.84 10.59 32.46
C ASN A 938 39.43 10.98 33.82
N GLY A 939 38.61 11.57 34.68
CA GLY A 939 38.90 11.76 36.09
C GLY A 939 38.38 10.58 36.92
N GLU A 940 38.87 10.46 38.14
CA GLU A 940 38.54 9.36 39.05
C GLU A 940 38.08 9.90 40.41
N TYR A 941 37.14 9.19 41.03
CA TYR A 941 36.84 9.40 42.45
C TYR A 941 37.78 8.59 43.33
N LYS A 942 38.51 9.27 44.22
CA LYS A 942 39.33 8.65 45.26
C LYS A 942 38.62 8.74 46.61
N GLU A 943 38.73 7.71 47.45
CA GLU A 943 38.17 7.73 48.79
C GLU A 943 38.77 8.87 49.62
N SER A 944 37.89 9.64 50.27
CA SER A 944 38.29 10.71 51.18
C SER A 944 38.94 10.12 52.43
N ILE A 945 40.08 10.69 52.82
CA ILE A 945 40.74 10.35 54.07
C ILE A 945 39.89 10.88 55.22
N THR A 946 39.41 9.98 56.07
CA THR A 946 38.50 10.33 57.18
C THR A 946 39.23 10.80 58.44
N SER A 947 40.54 10.57 58.53
CA SER A 947 41.36 10.98 59.65
C SER A 947 42.81 11.23 59.22
N VAL A 948 43.36 12.38 59.56
CA VAL A 948 44.77 12.72 59.34
C VAL A 948 45.46 12.82 60.69
N GLU A 949 46.60 12.14 60.86
CA GLU A 949 47.40 12.19 62.08
C GLU A 949 48.50 13.24 62.00
N SER A 950 48.91 13.78 63.15
CA SER A 950 49.97 14.77 63.18
C SER A 950 51.31 14.14 62.84
N SER A 951 52.11 14.83 62.03
CA SER A 951 53.47 14.41 61.67
C SER A 951 54.38 14.25 62.90
N GLU A 952 54.07 14.98 63.98
CA GLU A 952 54.76 14.94 65.25
C GLU A 952 54.05 14.01 66.26
N GLY A 953 54.82 13.36 67.12
CA GLY A 953 54.28 12.43 68.10
C GLY A 953 55.09 12.35 69.39
N ALA A 954 54.47 11.79 70.42
CA ALA A 954 55.10 11.50 71.68
C ALA A 954 56.14 10.37 71.55
N LEU A 955 57.13 10.35 72.45
CA LEU A 955 58.15 9.28 72.56
C LEU A 955 57.58 7.87 72.69
N SER A 956 56.30 7.74 73.06
CA SER A 956 55.56 6.48 73.10
C SER A 956 55.11 5.95 71.72
N GLY A 957 55.44 6.66 70.63
CA GLY A 957 55.01 6.33 69.26
C GLY A 957 53.55 6.69 68.94
N LYS A 958 52.95 7.63 69.68
CA LYS A 958 51.57 8.10 69.49
C LYS A 958 51.59 9.52 68.90
N ALA A 959 50.82 9.78 67.84
CA ALA A 959 50.63 11.12 67.28
C ALA A 959 50.10 12.09 68.36
N TYR A 960 50.47 13.37 68.29
CA TYR A 960 49.95 14.38 69.21
C TYR A 960 48.50 14.75 68.95
N ALA A 961 48.08 14.73 67.68
CA ALA A 961 46.71 15.01 67.30
C ALA A 961 46.24 14.17 66.11
N PHE A 962 44.91 14.03 65.99
CA PHE A 962 44.24 13.64 64.76
C PHE A 962 43.17 14.67 64.43
N ILE A 963 42.95 14.94 63.15
CA ILE A 963 41.75 15.62 62.67
C ILE A 963 40.88 14.64 61.90
N SER A 964 39.56 14.78 61.96
CA SER A 964 38.60 13.96 61.22
C SER A 964 37.57 14.83 60.50
N SER A 965 37.54 14.70 59.18
CA SER A 965 36.65 15.33 58.20
C SER A 965 36.77 14.55 56.87
N GLU A 966 36.34 15.12 55.76
CA GLU A 966 36.60 14.57 54.41
C GLU A 966 37.84 15.26 53.82
N PHE A 967 38.98 14.56 53.82
CA PHE A 967 40.26 15.10 53.35
C PHE A 967 40.72 14.42 52.06
N ASN A 968 41.55 15.10 51.26
CA ASN A 968 42.29 14.48 50.16
C ASN A 968 43.66 13.94 50.63
N GLU A 969 44.40 13.28 49.73
CA GLU A 969 45.72 12.69 50.02
C GLU A 969 46.83 13.70 50.34
N GLN A 970 46.58 15.00 50.10
CA GLN A 970 47.54 16.08 50.35
C GLN A 970 47.37 16.73 51.71
N ALA A 971 46.31 16.38 52.45
CA ALA A 971 46.03 16.93 53.77
C ALA A 971 47.12 16.56 54.78
N LEU A 972 47.71 17.57 55.40
CA LEU A 972 48.76 17.40 56.41
C LEU A 972 48.30 17.99 57.74
N LEU A 973 48.69 17.33 58.83
CA LEU A 973 48.48 17.83 60.18
C LEU A 973 49.84 18.03 60.85
N HIS A 974 50.06 19.25 61.32
CA HIS A 974 51.21 19.63 62.13
C HIS A 974 50.76 19.95 63.54
N THR A 975 51.54 19.50 64.52
CA THR A 975 51.27 19.79 65.93
C THR A 975 52.55 20.09 66.69
N ALA A 976 52.59 21.24 67.37
CA ALA A 976 53.69 21.65 68.23
C ALA A 976 53.26 21.77 69.69
N ILE A 977 54.14 21.38 70.61
CA ILE A 977 53.95 21.65 72.04
C ILE A 977 54.46 23.06 72.34
N ILE A 978 53.60 23.92 72.89
CA ILE A 978 53.93 25.30 73.24
C ILE A 978 53.74 25.56 74.74
N SER A 979 54.29 26.67 75.25
CA SER A 979 54.24 27.03 76.68
C SER A 979 53.03 27.88 77.09
N ASP A 980 52.18 28.27 76.14
CA ASP A 980 51.01 29.10 76.43
C ASP A 980 49.93 28.31 77.15
N ALA A 981 49.32 28.89 78.18
CA ALA A 981 48.31 28.21 78.98
C ALA A 981 47.36 29.21 79.66
N PRO A 982 46.11 28.82 79.98
CA PRO A 982 45.22 29.64 80.78
C PRO A 982 45.80 29.89 82.16
N GLN A 983 45.42 31.01 82.79
CA GLN A 983 45.95 31.39 84.10
C GLN A 983 45.70 30.31 85.18
N GLU A 984 44.61 29.56 85.04
CA GLU A 984 44.19 28.45 85.90
C GLU A 984 45.10 27.21 85.79
N ALA A 985 45.80 27.03 84.65
CA ALA A 985 46.72 25.92 84.42
C ALA A 985 48.12 26.16 85.02
N LYS A 986 48.51 27.42 85.28
CA LYS A 986 49.88 27.78 85.70
C LYS A 986 50.32 27.17 87.04
N SER A 987 49.38 26.68 87.85
CA SER A 987 49.63 25.98 89.12
C SER A 987 49.39 24.47 89.05
N LYS A 988 49.17 23.90 87.86
CA LYS A 988 48.88 22.48 87.60
C LYS A 988 49.82 21.96 86.50
N GLU A 989 49.87 20.64 86.34
CA GLU A 989 50.49 20.06 85.15
C GLU A 989 49.57 20.27 83.94
N TYR A 990 50.12 20.68 82.81
CA TYR A 990 49.37 20.89 81.57
C TYR A 990 50.24 20.57 80.36
N VAL A 991 49.58 20.34 79.22
CA VAL A 991 50.19 20.30 77.89
C VAL A 991 49.38 21.17 76.95
N THR A 992 50.04 21.98 76.13
CA THR A 992 49.39 22.82 75.12
C THR A 992 49.85 22.44 73.74
N TYR A 993 48.90 22.08 72.88
CA TYR A 993 49.11 21.75 71.48
C TYR A 993 48.69 22.93 70.61
N SER A 994 49.59 23.39 69.75
CA SER A 994 49.27 24.22 68.58
C SER A 994 49.08 23.28 67.40
N VAL A 995 47.88 23.27 66.83
CA VAL A 995 47.47 22.37 65.75
C VAL A 995 47.25 23.20 64.49
N THR A 996 47.89 22.79 63.39
CA THR A 996 47.76 23.43 62.07
C THR A 996 47.50 22.36 61.02
N ALA A 997 46.41 22.50 60.27
CA ALA A 997 46.03 21.65 59.16
C ALA A 997 46.34 22.38 57.83
N GLU A 998 47.11 21.74 56.96
CA GLU A 998 47.48 22.26 55.65
C GLU A 998 46.79 21.46 54.53
N ASN A 999 46.55 22.09 53.38
CA ASN A 999 45.89 21.50 52.21
C ASN A 999 44.50 20.89 52.49
N VAL A 1000 43.80 21.42 53.50
CA VAL A 1000 42.41 21.05 53.80
C VAL A 1000 41.47 22.17 53.34
N LYS A 1001 40.29 21.83 52.81
CA LYS A 1001 39.25 22.82 52.53
C LYS A 1001 38.84 23.48 53.86
N ASN A 1002 38.65 24.81 53.87
CA ASN A 1002 38.17 25.51 55.05
C ASN A 1002 36.80 24.95 55.47
N ALA A 1003 36.75 24.28 56.62
CA ALA A 1003 35.49 23.90 57.22
C ALA A 1003 34.83 25.16 57.83
N ASP A 1004 33.78 25.66 57.17
CA ASP A 1004 32.88 26.67 57.72
C ASP A 1004 32.10 26.11 58.94
N SER A 1005 30.97 26.72 59.31
CA SER A 1005 30.23 26.67 60.60
C SER A 1005 30.12 25.36 61.40
N GLU A 1006 30.37 24.18 60.83
CA GLU A 1006 30.31 22.89 61.52
C GLU A 1006 31.63 22.48 62.21
N GLY A 1007 32.78 22.94 61.71
CA GLY A 1007 34.11 22.64 62.26
C GLY A 1007 34.58 21.18 62.08
N MET A 1008 35.89 20.93 62.16
CA MET A 1008 36.49 19.60 62.06
C MET A 1008 36.65 18.97 63.44
N LYS A 1009 36.46 17.65 63.56
CA LYS A 1009 36.74 16.96 64.84
C LYS A 1009 38.25 16.87 65.04
N VAL A 1010 38.75 17.24 66.21
CA VAL A 1010 40.16 17.11 66.58
C VAL A 1010 40.29 16.24 67.82
N ARG A 1011 41.21 15.26 67.78
CA ARG A 1011 41.56 14.39 68.90
C ARG A 1011 42.97 14.73 69.35
N LEU A 1012 43.13 15.12 70.61
CA LEU A 1012 44.42 15.53 71.17
C LEU A 1012 44.92 14.47 72.16
N LEU A 1013 46.22 14.16 72.13
CA LEU A 1013 46.81 13.16 73.02
C LEU A 1013 46.69 13.62 74.48
N ASN A 1014 45.95 12.86 75.27
CA ASN A 1014 45.71 13.14 76.68
C ASN A 1014 46.70 12.37 77.58
N PRO A 1015 47.61 13.05 78.30
CA PRO A 1015 48.55 12.40 79.20
C PRO A 1015 48.02 12.20 80.64
N TYR A 1016 46.81 12.65 80.98
CA TYR A 1016 46.31 12.72 82.36
C TYR A 1016 44.98 11.98 82.57
N GLU A 1017 44.74 11.48 83.80
CA GLU A 1017 43.50 10.74 84.13
C GLU A 1017 42.27 11.63 84.30
N LYS A 1018 42.42 12.84 84.86
CA LYS A 1018 41.31 13.78 85.09
C LYS A 1018 41.68 15.13 84.50
N ILE A 1019 40.90 15.62 83.53
CA ILE A 1019 41.29 16.78 82.73
C ILE A 1019 40.21 17.86 82.62
N LYS A 1020 40.69 19.07 82.31
CA LYS A 1020 39.94 20.13 81.62
C LYS A 1020 40.68 20.51 80.34
N VAL A 1021 39.94 20.84 79.29
CA VAL A 1021 40.51 21.28 78.01
C VAL A 1021 40.07 22.70 77.72
N TYR A 1022 41.00 23.55 77.31
CA TYR A 1022 40.74 24.94 76.93
C TYR A 1022 41.21 25.18 75.50
N ARG A 1023 40.56 26.09 74.79
CA ARG A 1023 41.02 26.61 73.48
C ARG A 1023 41.30 28.10 73.58
N LEU A 1024 42.34 28.55 72.87
CA LEU A 1024 42.71 29.96 72.77
C LEU A 1024 42.06 30.57 71.52
N ASP A 1025 41.12 31.49 71.71
CA ASP A 1025 40.48 32.25 70.64
C ASP A 1025 40.75 33.74 70.86
N ASN A 1026 41.33 34.43 69.87
CA ASN A 1026 41.61 35.88 69.93
C ASN A 1026 42.31 36.34 71.24
N GLY A 1027 43.21 35.51 71.78
CA GLY A 1027 43.95 35.79 73.02
C GLY A 1027 43.20 35.46 74.33
N VAL A 1028 41.98 34.92 74.26
CA VAL A 1028 41.16 34.51 75.40
C VAL A 1028 41.03 32.99 75.46
N TRP A 1029 41.28 32.40 76.63
CA TRP A 1029 41.09 30.98 76.85
C TRP A 1029 39.66 30.64 77.25
N THR A 1030 39.05 29.69 76.56
CA THR A 1030 37.68 29.23 76.83
C THR A 1030 37.70 27.73 77.14
N GLU A 1031 37.04 27.31 78.23
CA GLU A 1031 36.89 25.90 78.58
C GLU A 1031 35.97 25.19 77.57
N LEU A 1032 36.38 24.02 77.10
CA LEU A 1032 35.67 23.22 76.11
C LEU A 1032 35.01 21.98 76.75
N THR A 1033 33.83 21.65 76.25
CA THR A 1033 33.24 20.32 76.46
C THR A 1033 33.93 19.32 75.55
N VAL A 1034 34.37 18.20 76.12
CA VAL A 1034 35.17 17.20 75.39
C VAL A 1034 34.64 15.79 75.60
N LYS A 1035 34.93 14.90 74.64
CA LYS A 1035 34.62 13.46 74.74
C LYS A 1035 35.89 12.65 74.94
N ASP A 1036 35.89 11.76 75.93
CA ASP A 1036 37.01 10.84 76.16
C ASP A 1036 37.06 9.76 75.06
N ARG A 1037 38.25 9.55 74.49
CA ARG A 1037 38.56 8.56 73.46
C ARG A 1037 39.82 7.77 73.84
N GLY A 1038 39.89 7.33 75.09
CA GLY A 1038 40.95 6.46 75.59
C GLY A 1038 42.24 7.25 75.86
N SER A 1039 43.24 7.13 74.99
CA SER A 1039 44.48 7.95 75.12
C SER A 1039 44.33 9.36 74.55
N TYR A 1040 43.18 9.70 73.97
CA TYR A 1040 42.92 10.97 73.31
C TYR A 1040 41.64 11.62 73.85
N VAL A 1041 41.56 12.93 73.71
CA VAL A 1041 40.38 13.74 74.00
C VAL A 1041 39.87 14.40 72.72
N GLU A 1042 38.59 14.23 72.42
CA GLU A 1042 37.94 14.70 71.19
C GLU A 1042 37.17 16.01 71.41
N THR A 1043 37.41 17.00 70.55
CA THR A 1043 36.72 18.28 70.48
C THR A 1043 36.62 18.77 69.01
N VAL A 1044 36.32 20.06 68.78
CA VAL A 1044 36.15 20.66 67.45
C VAL A 1044 37.13 21.82 67.23
N ILE A 1045 37.78 21.82 66.07
CA ILE A 1045 38.57 22.94 65.53
C ILE A 1045 37.76 23.65 64.45
N TYR A 1046 37.71 24.97 64.48
CA TYR A 1046 37.04 25.79 63.46
C TYR A 1046 38.12 26.53 62.68
N GLY A 1047 38.15 26.36 61.35
CA GLY A 1047 39.28 26.77 60.51
C GLY A 1047 40.44 25.77 60.52
N THR A 1048 41.59 26.19 59.98
CA THR A 1048 42.78 25.34 59.78
C THR A 1048 43.79 25.37 60.93
N GLU A 1049 43.64 26.29 61.89
CA GLU A 1049 44.58 26.46 63.00
C GLU A 1049 43.85 26.56 64.34
N GLY A 1050 44.44 25.98 65.39
CA GLY A 1050 43.85 26.02 66.73
C GLY A 1050 44.85 25.66 67.82
N VAL A 1051 44.75 26.37 68.95
CA VAL A 1051 45.61 26.12 70.11
C VAL A 1051 44.76 25.60 71.27
N PHE A 1052 45.14 24.44 71.79
CA PHE A 1052 44.40 23.70 72.81
C PHE A 1052 45.29 23.34 74.01
N CYS A 1053 44.83 23.63 75.23
CA CYS A 1053 45.53 23.31 76.47
C CYS A 1053 44.76 22.26 77.27
N ILE A 1054 45.39 21.12 77.57
CA ILE A 1054 44.86 20.07 78.44
C ILE A 1054 45.49 20.22 79.82
N VAL A 1055 44.68 20.39 80.86
CA VAL A 1055 45.10 20.66 82.24
C VAL A 1055 44.76 19.47 83.14
N ASN A 1056 45.73 18.99 83.92
CA ASN A 1056 45.54 17.92 84.90
C ASN A 1056 44.76 18.44 86.14
N GLU A 1057 43.54 17.95 86.33
CA GLU A 1057 42.65 18.27 87.46
C GLU A 1057 42.79 17.30 88.65
N GLN A 1058 43.72 16.35 88.58
CA GLN A 1058 44.01 15.49 89.70
C GLN A 1058 44.66 16.33 90.82
N LEU A 1059 44.03 16.33 91.99
CA LEU A 1059 44.59 16.98 93.17
C LEU A 1059 45.95 16.35 93.48
N ASN A 1060 47.01 17.17 93.46
CA ASN A 1060 48.34 16.72 93.84
C ASN A 1060 48.26 15.97 95.18
N PRO A 1061 48.65 14.68 95.27
CA PRO A 1061 48.50 13.88 96.49
C PRO A 1061 49.20 14.51 97.70
N MET A 1062 50.15 15.44 97.49
CA MET A 1062 50.76 16.24 98.55
C MET A 1062 49.74 17.12 99.31
N ILE A 1063 48.63 17.52 98.68
CA ILE A 1063 47.53 18.27 99.32
C ILE A 1063 46.77 17.37 100.32
N TYR A 1064 46.58 16.08 100.03
CA TYR A 1064 46.03 15.13 101.00
C TYR A 1064 47.01 14.85 102.16
N PHE A 1065 48.32 14.92 101.94
CA PHE A 1065 49.31 14.89 103.02
C PHE A 1065 49.28 16.17 103.88
N ILE A 1066 48.99 17.34 103.31
CA ILE A 1066 48.85 18.61 104.06
C ILE A 1066 47.52 18.65 104.83
N ILE A 1067 46.42 18.16 104.24
CA ILE A 1067 45.11 18.07 104.89
C ILE A 1067 45.08 16.94 105.93
N GLY A 1068 45.70 15.80 105.64
CA GLY A 1068 45.91 14.69 106.58
C GLY A 1068 46.86 15.07 107.73
N GLY A 1069 47.90 15.86 107.43
CA GLY A 1069 48.82 16.40 108.43
C GLY A 1069 48.15 17.41 109.36
N SER A 1070 47.26 18.27 108.85
CA SER A 1070 46.48 19.22 109.67
C SER A 1070 45.37 18.53 110.48
N ALA A 1071 44.73 17.48 109.95
CA ALA A 1071 43.79 16.65 110.71
C ALA A 1071 44.50 15.86 111.84
N ALA A 1072 45.71 15.34 111.60
CA ALA A 1072 46.52 14.68 112.63
C ALA A 1072 46.96 15.66 113.74
N VAL A 1073 47.31 16.91 113.40
CA VAL A 1073 47.65 17.96 114.38
C VAL A 1073 46.41 18.36 115.20
N VAL A 1074 45.23 18.45 114.60
CA VAL A 1074 43.97 18.74 115.32
C VAL A 1074 43.54 17.56 116.21
N ILE A 1075 43.69 16.31 115.76
CA ILE A 1075 43.42 15.12 116.57
C ILE A 1075 44.43 15.01 117.72
N CYS A 1076 45.72 15.28 117.49
CA CYS A 1076 46.73 15.37 118.55
C CYS A 1076 46.43 16.52 119.52
N ALA A 1077 45.97 17.69 119.06
CA ALA A 1077 45.56 18.79 119.92
C ALA A 1077 44.30 18.44 120.74
N ILE A 1078 43.31 17.76 120.16
CA ILE A 1078 42.12 17.27 120.87
C ILE A 1078 42.49 16.17 121.88
N MET A 1079 43.44 15.28 121.56
CA MET A 1079 43.96 14.28 122.50
C MET A 1079 44.76 14.92 123.63
N ILE A 1080 45.58 15.95 123.35
CA ILE A 1080 46.30 16.73 124.36
C ILE A 1080 45.33 17.52 125.25
N ILE A 1081 44.27 18.12 124.69
CA ILE A 1081 43.19 18.78 125.45
C ILE A 1081 42.41 17.76 126.30
N LYS A 1082 42.13 16.55 125.77
CA LYS A 1082 41.52 15.45 126.53
C LYS A 1082 42.47 14.94 127.64
N LEU A 1083 43.77 14.86 127.41
CA LEU A 1083 44.78 14.47 128.41
C LEU A 1083 44.96 15.53 129.51
N ILE A 1084 44.91 16.82 129.16
CA ILE A 1084 44.92 17.93 130.12
C ILE A 1084 43.61 17.98 130.93
N ARG A 1085 42.45 17.71 130.32
CA ARG A 1085 41.17 17.55 131.05
C ARG A 1085 41.15 16.29 131.95
N LYS A 1086 41.77 15.18 131.52
CA LYS A 1086 41.86 13.94 132.31
C LYS A 1086 42.82 14.06 133.51
N ARG A 1087 43.81 14.95 133.45
CA ARG A 1087 44.68 15.30 134.61
C ARG A 1087 44.07 16.33 135.57
N LYS A 1088 43.01 17.08 135.19
CA LYS A 1088 42.30 18.00 136.10
C LYS A 1088 41.08 17.40 136.81
N ASN A 1089 40.55 16.25 136.36
CA ASN A 1089 39.39 15.58 136.98
C ASN A 1089 39.70 14.28 137.76
N LYS A 1090 40.97 14.00 138.07
CA LYS A 1090 41.39 12.89 138.96
C LYS A 1090 41.88 13.43 140.31
N SER A 1091 41.00 14.15 141.02
CA SER A 1091 41.07 14.39 142.48
C SER A 1091 39.74 14.94 143.02
N ARG A 1092 38.70 14.08 142.99
CA ARG A 1092 37.46 14.09 143.78
C ARG A 1092 36.62 12.94 143.23
N LYS A 1093 36.30 11.84 143.89
CA LYS A 1093 36.52 11.27 145.23
C LYS A 1093 36.22 9.78 145.04
N GLY A 1094 36.93 8.90 145.75
CA GLY A 1094 36.47 7.53 145.99
C GLY A 1094 35.60 7.45 147.26
N LYS A 1095 34.89 6.31 147.37
CA LYS A 1095 34.00 5.81 148.44
C LYS A 1095 32.59 6.44 148.43
N GLU A 1096 31.49 5.68 148.48
CA GLU A 1096 31.05 4.52 149.30
C GLU A 1096 29.91 3.80 148.52
N ASN A 1097 29.36 2.61 148.79
CA ASN A 1097 29.54 1.49 149.73
C ASN A 1097 28.75 0.29 149.16
N ASP A 1098 29.15 -0.90 149.62
CA ASP A 1098 28.39 -2.14 149.87
C ASP A 1098 26.84 -2.10 149.82
N ASN A 1099 26.22 -3.10 149.18
CA ASN A 1099 25.54 -4.20 149.88
C ASN A 1099 24.93 -5.25 148.92
N GLU A 1100 25.16 -6.49 149.34
CA GLU A 1100 24.63 -7.84 149.05
C GLU A 1100 23.36 -8.11 148.19
N SER A 1101 23.50 -9.23 147.47
CA SER A 1101 22.58 -10.40 147.36
C SER A 1101 21.29 -10.37 146.51
N GLU A 1102 21.25 -11.39 145.64
CA GLU A 1102 20.15 -12.17 145.05
C GLU A 1102 19.07 -11.47 144.19
N GLY A 1103 19.16 -11.79 142.89
CA GLY A 1103 18.27 -11.38 141.80
C GLY A 1103 19.01 -11.36 140.48
#